data_AF-A0A5K3EUN9-F1
#
_entry.id   AF-A0A5K3EUN9-F1
#
_cell.length_a   1.000
_cell.length_b   1.000
_cell.length_c   1.000
_cell.angle_alpha   90.00
_cell.angle_beta   90.00
_cell.angle_gamma   90.00
#
_symmetry.space_group_name_H-M   'P 1'
#
loop_
_entity.id
_entity.type
_entity.pdbx_description
1 polymer ?
#
loop_
_entity_poly.entity_id
_entity_poly.type
_entity_poly.pdbx_seq_one_letter_code
_entity_poly.pdbx_strand_id
1 'polypeptide(L)'
;MVSVLTQKNLELEDKVEKLTEERNDLESLCEMNDELLEGERERQLDLTEQIELARGQIRELLRQLEANKETVADYELTISKFREVVTQLQTQNTHLNQSLADARRTASSASLVAMAADQSATAAEASALMLGHIPGRQPEAQTIAKVIETELRKLDAEQGAQHVEWLSGFLPESFSRRSGDHDAILLLLLVSRLIFKCDLLATQVRKRYPLPTCIRGLASTTGLPASVPASPLPVKFTTGGDEIDEVDIFKTQGELASFTSFLILLLRYWQGLLLQFKSVLSSCCVNRFSKLVTLYGDLSMGHEQTLNHLLDLCKRDQLDETVSLEDLVSSVNFFVNVHTIHVIPVLQANPDSMDSTEIISSFAHIVLACSEAITVDATCLAAFTGLPFEIVDSEGEADVDAGLPKLINQLGQMSSSIRANARSIRRRLPSNTEAQPLCLPPSQSSCLDLALHKLVICARCLFATTKSTGQMVATQMAEHTSLDTSVVLRECLVPSTKMVLSETDIPAGNTTPVESSLVAILEGVSRQVSATASAMEHGEYDFDGTKKAKKQEPIVLRAVAYKRAQSDLESCRGKLELKEEEVRELQVALKKRADEISELTVRVNMAEKKLETSGKGNLEKIIRLEQRLQMMENEQKQTEKDYEHAIDAMNSDVEKLKKENIDLKERLRKMSKNAIHFGVAESSSSSAAQSSTDQTLDVSGTPTGSSPMTLTSKLSAYKEASVLLNERSRCFVRH
;
A
#
# COMPACT_ATOMS: atom_id res chain seq x y z
N MET A 1 33.77 61.66 -52.04
CA MET A 1 32.31 61.74 -51.84
C MET A 1 31.66 60.38 -52.05
N VAL A 2 31.54 59.87 -53.29
CA VAL A 2 30.85 58.59 -53.59
C VAL A 2 31.28 57.43 -52.68
N SER A 3 32.58 57.13 -52.54
CA SER A 3 33.01 55.99 -51.71
C SER A 3 32.71 56.14 -50.20
N VAL A 4 32.47 57.36 -49.71
CA VAL A 4 32.07 57.62 -48.32
C VAL A 4 30.55 57.45 -48.15
N LEU A 5 29.76 57.69 -49.21
CA LEU A 5 28.34 57.36 -49.22
C LEU A 5 28.14 55.85 -49.32
N THR A 6 28.88 55.14 -50.18
CA THR A 6 28.76 53.67 -50.27
C THR A 6 29.19 52.98 -48.98
N GLN A 7 30.26 53.47 -48.33
CA GLN A 7 30.68 52.98 -47.01
C GLN A 7 29.57 53.18 -45.96
N LYS A 8 28.94 54.35 -45.92
CA LYS A 8 27.83 54.63 -44.99
C LYS A 8 26.54 53.90 -45.31
N ASN A 9 26.25 53.63 -46.58
CA ASN A 9 25.12 52.77 -46.95
C ASN A 9 25.37 51.34 -46.45
N LEU A 10 26.56 50.78 -46.69
CA LEU A 10 26.91 49.46 -46.19
C LEU A 10 26.83 49.38 -44.65
N GLU A 11 27.38 50.38 -43.93
CA GLU A 11 27.27 50.49 -42.46
C GLU A 11 25.83 50.65 -41.94
N LEU A 12 24.90 51.12 -42.77
CA LEU A 12 23.47 51.20 -42.45
C LEU A 12 22.72 49.92 -42.83
N GLU A 13 23.07 49.28 -43.94
CA GLU A 13 22.55 47.98 -44.38
C GLU A 13 22.92 46.90 -43.36
N ASP A 14 24.21 46.80 -42.98
CA ASP A 14 24.75 46.00 -41.87
C ASP A 14 23.99 46.18 -40.55
N LYS A 15 23.45 47.38 -40.31
CA LYS A 15 22.78 47.74 -39.05
C LYS A 15 21.28 47.52 -39.12
N VAL A 16 20.66 47.68 -40.29
CA VAL A 16 19.28 47.28 -40.53
C VAL A 16 19.17 45.76 -40.44
N GLU A 17 20.10 45.01 -41.03
CA GLU A 17 20.15 43.54 -40.96
C GLU A 17 20.19 43.06 -39.50
N LYS A 18 21.16 43.54 -38.70
CA LYS A 18 21.27 43.22 -37.27
C LYS A 18 20.02 43.63 -36.47
N LEU A 19 19.43 44.80 -36.73
CA LEU A 19 18.17 45.21 -36.09
C LEU A 19 16.97 44.37 -36.54
N THR A 20 17.00 43.74 -37.72
CA THR A 20 15.98 42.77 -38.13
C THR A 20 16.21 41.38 -37.52
N GLU A 21 17.45 40.95 -37.32
CA GLU A 21 17.79 39.73 -36.56
C GLU A 21 17.35 39.88 -35.10
N GLU A 22 17.81 40.92 -34.39
CA GLU A 22 17.41 41.24 -33.01
C GLU A 22 15.88 41.32 -32.84
N ARG A 23 15.16 41.84 -33.84
CA ARG A 23 13.70 41.94 -33.81
C ARG A 23 13.01 40.60 -34.08
N ASN A 24 13.53 39.76 -34.97
CA ASN A 24 13.01 38.40 -35.17
C ASN A 24 13.22 37.53 -33.90
N ASP A 25 14.39 37.64 -33.26
CA ASP A 25 14.70 36.93 -32.01
C ASP A 25 13.75 37.36 -30.86
N LEU A 26 13.48 38.67 -30.75
CA LEU A 26 12.51 39.20 -29.79
C LEU A 26 11.07 38.77 -30.09
N GLU A 27 10.67 38.69 -31.36
CA GLU A 27 9.35 38.16 -31.74
C GLU A 27 9.22 36.67 -31.35
N SER A 28 10.23 35.84 -31.63
CA SER A 28 10.22 34.42 -31.23
C SER A 28 10.23 34.21 -29.71
N LEU A 29 10.91 35.09 -28.95
CA LEU A 29 10.86 35.08 -27.48
C LEU A 29 9.49 35.51 -26.93
N CYS A 30 8.79 36.42 -27.60
CA CYS A 30 7.41 36.77 -27.25
C CYS A 30 6.46 35.59 -27.52
N GLU A 31 6.54 34.96 -28.70
CA GLU A 31 5.72 33.78 -29.06
C GLU A 31 5.89 32.64 -28.04
N MET A 32 7.14 32.29 -27.69
CA MET A 32 7.43 31.27 -26.68
C MET A 32 6.92 31.64 -25.28
N ASN A 33 6.98 32.93 -24.92
CA ASN A 33 6.47 33.41 -23.64
C ASN A 33 4.94 33.37 -23.57
N ASP A 34 4.25 33.67 -24.67
CA ASP A 34 2.79 33.58 -24.75
C ASP A 34 2.31 32.12 -24.70
N GLU A 35 2.98 31.18 -25.40
CA GLU A 35 2.73 29.73 -25.25
C GLU A 35 2.86 29.24 -23.79
N LEU A 36 3.90 29.71 -23.08
CA LEU A 36 4.11 29.38 -21.66
C LEU A 36 3.03 29.98 -20.75
N LEU A 37 2.55 31.19 -21.04
CA LEU A 37 1.45 31.83 -20.30
C LEU A 37 0.10 31.15 -20.55
N GLU A 38 -0.16 30.64 -21.76
CA GLU A 38 -1.34 29.81 -22.03
C GLU A 38 -1.26 28.46 -21.30
N GLY A 39 -0.13 27.77 -21.36
CA GLY A 39 0.05 26.48 -20.65
C GLY A 39 -0.06 26.57 -19.12
N GLU A 40 0.43 27.65 -18.51
CA GLU A 40 0.21 27.90 -17.07
C GLU A 40 -1.24 28.30 -16.75
N ARG A 41 -1.94 28.98 -17.67
CA ARG A 41 -3.36 29.32 -17.53
C ARG A 41 -4.25 28.07 -17.59
N GLU A 42 -3.97 27.13 -18.49
CA GLU A 42 -4.66 25.83 -18.55
C GLU A 42 -4.42 25.03 -17.27
N ARG A 43 -3.16 24.90 -16.83
CA ARG A 43 -2.80 24.27 -15.55
C ARG A 43 -3.52 24.91 -14.35
N GLN A 44 -3.70 26.24 -14.35
CA GLN A 44 -4.43 26.92 -13.29
C GLN A 44 -5.93 26.57 -13.30
N LEU A 45 -6.54 26.40 -14.48
CA LEU A 45 -7.93 25.99 -14.61
C LEU A 45 -8.13 24.52 -14.15
N ASP A 46 -7.29 23.60 -14.60
CA ASP A 46 -7.31 22.18 -14.19
C ASP A 46 -7.24 22.01 -12.67
N LEU A 47 -6.34 22.76 -12.02
CA LEU A 47 -6.18 22.75 -10.56
C LEU A 47 -7.39 23.38 -9.86
N THR A 48 -8.04 24.36 -10.48
CA THR A 48 -9.25 24.99 -9.93
C THR A 48 -10.44 24.02 -9.98
N GLU A 49 -10.65 23.33 -11.10
CA GLU A 49 -11.71 22.31 -11.22
C GLU A 49 -11.52 21.16 -10.22
N GLN A 50 -10.28 20.66 -10.07
CA GLN A 50 -9.95 19.65 -9.05
C GLN A 50 -10.28 20.11 -7.62
N ILE A 51 -10.01 21.39 -7.29
CA ILE A 51 -10.37 21.98 -6.00
C ILE A 51 -11.89 22.08 -5.82
N GLU A 52 -12.65 22.44 -6.86
CA GLU A 52 -14.12 22.49 -6.77
C GLU A 52 -14.75 21.11 -6.63
N LEU A 53 -14.23 20.10 -7.35
CA LEU A 53 -14.66 18.71 -7.25
C LEU A 53 -14.37 18.12 -5.85
N ALA A 54 -13.17 18.36 -5.31
CA ALA A 54 -12.80 17.97 -3.94
C ALA A 54 -13.70 18.66 -2.89
N ARG A 55 -13.99 19.96 -3.06
CA ARG A 55 -14.96 20.70 -2.22
C ARG A 55 -16.38 20.14 -2.36
N GLY A 56 -16.76 19.61 -3.53
CA GLY A 56 -17.98 18.84 -3.73
C GLY A 56 -18.02 17.59 -2.85
N GLN A 57 -17.01 16.74 -2.95
CA GLN A 57 -16.88 15.51 -2.18
C GLN A 57 -16.89 15.77 -0.65
N ILE A 58 -16.15 16.78 -0.17
CA ILE A 58 -16.12 17.15 1.25
C ILE A 58 -17.52 17.54 1.77
N ARG A 59 -18.31 18.29 1.00
CA ARG A 59 -19.67 18.68 1.40
C ARG A 59 -20.62 17.48 1.50
N GLU A 60 -20.52 16.53 0.57
CA GLU A 60 -21.34 15.32 0.61
C GLU A 60 -20.92 14.37 1.76
N LEU A 61 -19.62 14.21 2.02
CA LEU A 61 -19.12 13.45 3.17
C LEU A 61 -19.53 14.07 4.51
N LEU A 62 -19.55 15.40 4.63
CA LEU A 62 -20.07 16.08 5.82
C LEU A 62 -21.58 15.82 6.01
N ARG A 63 -22.37 15.90 4.93
CA ARG A 63 -23.82 15.60 4.96
C ARG A 63 -24.11 14.15 5.38
N GLN A 64 -23.32 13.19 4.89
CA GLN A 64 -23.42 11.79 5.29
C GLN A 64 -23.00 11.58 6.76
N LEU A 65 -21.95 12.27 7.22
CA LEU A 65 -21.49 12.23 8.59
C LEU A 65 -22.51 12.83 9.59
N GLU A 66 -23.26 13.84 9.18
CA GLU A 66 -24.37 14.41 9.97
C GLU A 66 -25.55 13.44 10.09
N ALA A 67 -25.99 12.83 8.99
CA ALA A 67 -27.04 11.79 9.01
C ALA A 67 -26.63 10.55 9.82
N ASN A 68 -25.36 10.16 9.78
CA ASN A 68 -24.82 9.06 10.58
C ASN A 68 -24.75 9.41 12.07
N LYS A 69 -24.53 10.68 12.45
CA LYS A 69 -24.63 11.13 13.86
C LYS A 69 -26.07 11.09 14.38
N GLU A 70 -27.04 11.50 13.56
CA GLU A 70 -28.46 11.47 13.92
C GLU A 70 -28.94 10.04 14.18
N THR A 71 -28.64 9.10 13.28
CA THR A 71 -28.99 7.68 13.46
C THR A 71 -28.27 7.03 14.65
N VAL A 72 -27.02 7.40 14.95
CA VAL A 72 -26.34 6.95 16.17
C VAL A 72 -27.03 7.46 17.43
N ALA A 73 -27.48 8.72 17.47
CA ALA A 73 -28.21 9.26 18.62
C ALA A 73 -29.55 8.53 18.86
N ASP A 74 -30.29 8.19 17.79
CA ASP A 74 -31.49 7.36 17.87
C ASP A 74 -31.21 5.95 18.43
N TYR A 75 -30.08 5.33 18.03
CA TYR A 75 -29.66 4.06 18.60
C TYR A 75 -29.24 4.17 20.07
N GLU A 76 -28.51 5.21 20.48
CA GLU A 76 -28.14 5.44 21.89
C GLU A 76 -29.38 5.65 22.78
N LEU A 77 -30.37 6.41 22.30
CA LEU A 77 -31.64 6.63 22.98
C LEU A 77 -32.47 5.33 23.06
N THR A 78 -32.42 4.50 22.03
CA THR A 78 -33.07 3.18 22.00
C THR A 78 -32.39 2.18 22.95
N ILE A 79 -31.06 2.13 22.98
CA ILE A 79 -30.27 1.32 23.92
C ILE A 79 -30.52 1.75 25.36
N SER A 80 -30.68 3.06 25.62
CA SER A 80 -30.99 3.59 26.94
C SER A 80 -32.36 3.09 27.45
N LYS A 81 -33.40 3.14 26.61
CA LYS A 81 -34.71 2.55 26.92
C LYS A 81 -34.63 1.04 27.20
N PHE A 82 -33.84 0.29 26.42
CA PHE A 82 -33.63 -1.15 26.69
C PHE A 82 -32.92 -1.40 28.02
N ARG A 83 -31.95 -0.57 28.42
CA ARG A 83 -31.28 -0.66 29.74
C ARG A 83 -32.26 -0.39 30.89
N GLU A 84 -33.16 0.57 30.75
CA GLU A 84 -34.24 0.82 31.72
C GLU A 84 -35.17 -0.40 31.85
N VAL A 85 -35.62 -0.99 30.73
CA VAL A 85 -36.46 -2.20 30.76
C VAL A 85 -35.73 -3.40 31.38
N VAL A 86 -34.43 -3.58 31.09
CA VAL A 86 -33.63 -4.66 31.70
C VAL A 86 -33.48 -4.46 33.21
N THR A 87 -33.25 -3.25 33.70
CA THR A 87 -33.16 -2.99 35.15
C THR A 87 -34.52 -3.12 35.86
N GLN A 88 -35.63 -2.78 35.20
CA GLN A 88 -36.98 -3.07 35.70
C GLN A 88 -37.24 -4.58 35.80
N LEU A 89 -36.88 -5.37 34.78
CA LEU A 89 -37.03 -6.83 34.81
C LEU A 89 -36.09 -7.50 35.83
N GLN A 90 -34.88 -6.97 36.03
CA GLN A 90 -33.97 -7.43 37.08
C GLN A 90 -34.51 -7.16 38.48
N THR A 91 -35.03 -5.95 38.75
CA THR A 91 -35.63 -5.61 40.05
C THR A 91 -36.94 -6.37 40.33
N GLN A 92 -37.74 -6.63 39.30
CA GLN A 92 -38.89 -7.53 39.42
C GLN A 92 -38.46 -8.97 39.76
N ASN A 93 -37.40 -9.47 39.13
CA ASN A 93 -36.85 -10.80 39.43
C ASN A 93 -36.24 -10.90 40.84
N THR A 94 -35.54 -9.88 41.34
CA THR A 94 -35.02 -9.90 42.72
C THR A 94 -36.15 -9.85 43.74
N HIS A 95 -37.20 -9.05 43.50
CA HIS A 95 -38.40 -9.02 44.35
C HIS A 95 -39.15 -10.36 44.36
N LEU A 96 -39.31 -11.01 43.19
CA LEU A 96 -39.90 -12.35 43.11
C LEU A 96 -39.06 -13.41 43.84
N ASN A 97 -37.73 -13.37 43.72
CA ASN A 97 -36.84 -14.28 44.43
C ASN A 97 -36.83 -14.04 45.95
N GLN A 98 -36.96 -12.79 46.41
CA GLN A 98 -37.14 -12.45 47.82
C GLN A 98 -38.47 -13.01 48.36
N SER A 99 -39.57 -12.77 47.64
CA SER A 99 -40.89 -13.32 47.98
C SER A 99 -40.88 -14.86 48.04
N LEU A 100 -40.22 -15.53 47.09
CA LEU A 100 -40.03 -16.99 47.12
C LEU A 100 -39.12 -17.46 48.27
N ALA A 101 -38.13 -16.67 48.69
CA ALA A 101 -37.30 -16.98 49.84
C ALA A 101 -38.08 -16.86 51.16
N ASP A 102 -38.96 -15.87 51.30
CA ASP A 102 -39.81 -15.70 52.49
C ASP A 102 -40.99 -16.69 52.52
N ALA A 103 -41.54 -17.06 51.36
CA ALA A 103 -42.43 -18.22 51.22
C ALA A 103 -41.73 -19.54 51.61
N ARG A 104 -40.45 -19.72 51.26
CA ARG A 104 -39.65 -20.87 51.72
C ARG A 104 -39.34 -20.83 53.22
N ARG A 105 -39.10 -19.65 53.80
CA ARG A 105 -38.91 -19.50 55.25
C ARG A 105 -40.19 -19.86 56.01
N THR A 106 -41.34 -19.32 55.62
CA THR A 106 -42.64 -19.68 56.22
C THR A 106 -42.96 -21.17 56.03
N ALA A 107 -42.77 -21.73 54.83
CA ALA A 107 -42.91 -23.17 54.59
C ALA A 107 -41.96 -24.02 55.46
N SER A 108 -40.71 -23.59 55.69
CA SER A 108 -39.77 -24.28 56.58
C SER A 108 -40.21 -24.23 58.05
N SER A 109 -40.79 -23.11 58.51
CA SER A 109 -41.36 -23.02 59.87
C SER A 109 -42.60 -23.91 60.05
N ALA A 110 -43.42 -24.07 59.00
CA ALA A 110 -44.53 -25.04 58.99
C ALA A 110 -44.02 -26.50 58.97
N SER A 111 -42.96 -26.78 58.19
CA SER A 111 -42.30 -28.09 58.13
C SER A 111 -41.75 -28.52 59.49
N LEU A 112 -41.15 -27.58 60.25
CA LEU A 112 -40.67 -27.86 61.62
C LEU A 112 -41.78 -28.22 62.61
N VAL A 113 -43.03 -27.80 62.36
CA VAL A 113 -44.20 -28.22 63.16
C VAL A 113 -44.70 -29.61 62.72
N ALA A 114 -44.64 -29.93 61.42
CA ALA A 114 -45.02 -31.25 60.90
C ALA A 114 -44.02 -32.36 61.24
N MET A 115 -42.72 -32.07 61.21
CA MET A 115 -41.63 -33.05 61.46
C MET A 115 -41.47 -33.43 62.94
N ALA A 116 -42.28 -32.88 63.85
CA ALA A 116 -42.34 -33.30 65.25
C ALA A 116 -43.19 -34.56 65.48
N ALA A 117 -43.87 -35.08 64.45
CA ALA A 117 -44.95 -36.06 64.59
C ALA A 117 -44.83 -37.34 63.73
N ASP A 118 -43.62 -37.71 63.26
CA ASP A 118 -43.36 -39.11 62.88
C ASP A 118 -41.86 -39.47 63.04
N GLN A 119 -41.55 -40.33 64.03
CA GLN A 119 -40.20 -40.82 64.32
C GLN A 119 -40.16 -42.35 64.51
N SER A 120 -40.68 -43.14 63.55
CA SER A 120 -40.45 -44.60 63.58
C SER A 120 -40.58 -45.31 62.22
N ALA A 121 -39.61 -45.15 61.32
CA ALA A 121 -39.43 -46.09 60.19
C ALA A 121 -37.98 -46.21 59.66
N THR A 122 -37.43 -47.43 59.76
CA THR A 122 -36.51 -48.08 58.80
C THR A 122 -35.43 -47.27 58.07
N ALA A 123 -34.21 -47.29 58.60
CA ALA A 123 -32.98 -47.00 57.84
C ALA A 123 -32.60 -48.15 56.88
N ALA A 124 -33.42 -48.40 55.85
CA ALA A 124 -33.34 -49.59 54.99
C ALA A 124 -33.23 -49.35 53.47
N GLU A 125 -33.49 -48.13 52.97
CA GLU A 125 -33.64 -47.88 51.52
C GLU A 125 -32.43 -47.20 50.84
N ALA A 126 -31.35 -46.95 51.59
CA ALA A 126 -30.14 -46.27 51.09
C ALA A 126 -29.29 -47.06 50.07
N SER A 127 -29.74 -48.26 49.64
CA SER A 127 -28.99 -49.15 48.74
C SER A 127 -29.74 -49.54 47.46
N ALA A 128 -30.95 -49.01 47.22
CA ALA A 128 -31.77 -49.36 46.06
C ALA A 128 -31.64 -48.40 44.86
N LEU A 129 -31.08 -47.19 45.06
CA LEU A 129 -31.17 -46.08 44.10
C LEU A 129 -29.95 -45.91 43.17
N MET A 130 -29.13 -46.97 43.02
CA MET A 130 -27.98 -47.02 42.08
C MET A 130 -28.20 -47.97 40.89
N LEU A 131 -29.45 -48.38 40.63
CA LEU A 131 -29.82 -49.23 39.48
C LEU A 131 -30.89 -48.62 38.57
N GLY A 132 -30.78 -47.30 38.33
CA GLY A 132 -31.72 -46.51 37.51
C GLY A 132 -31.26 -46.22 36.08
N HIS A 133 -30.39 -47.04 35.49
CA HIS A 133 -29.84 -46.78 34.16
C HIS A 133 -30.84 -47.17 33.05
N ILE A 134 -31.75 -46.26 32.69
CA ILE A 134 -32.77 -46.48 31.63
C ILE A 134 -32.12 -46.35 30.24
N PRO A 135 -31.96 -47.45 29.47
CA PRO A 135 -31.27 -47.42 28.18
C PRO A 135 -32.24 -47.02 27.06
N GLY A 136 -32.54 -45.71 26.98
CA GLY A 136 -33.46 -45.22 25.94
C GLY A 136 -33.47 -43.70 25.69
N ARG A 137 -33.21 -42.87 26.72
CA ARG A 137 -33.35 -41.40 26.61
C ARG A 137 -32.06 -40.59 26.42
N GLN A 138 -30.90 -41.24 26.49
CA GLN A 138 -29.61 -40.60 26.20
C GLN A 138 -29.42 -40.12 24.74
N PRO A 139 -29.87 -40.83 23.67
CA PRO A 139 -29.59 -40.39 22.30
C PRO A 139 -30.31 -39.10 21.94
N GLU A 140 -31.55 -38.91 22.41
CA GLU A 140 -32.33 -37.69 22.19
C GLU A 140 -31.61 -36.47 22.81
N ALA A 141 -31.25 -36.56 24.10
CA ALA A 141 -30.56 -35.48 24.81
C ALA A 141 -29.18 -35.15 24.22
N GLN A 142 -28.40 -36.16 23.82
CA GLN A 142 -27.11 -35.94 23.14
C GLN A 142 -27.28 -35.35 21.73
N THR A 143 -28.36 -35.70 21.02
CA THR A 143 -28.64 -35.13 19.69
C THR A 143 -29.05 -33.67 19.80
N ILE A 144 -29.94 -33.33 20.75
CA ILE A 144 -30.34 -31.95 21.04
C ILE A 144 -29.12 -31.12 21.46
N ALA A 145 -28.25 -31.64 22.34
CA ALA A 145 -27.02 -30.96 22.73
C ALA A 145 -26.12 -30.67 21.52
N LYS A 146 -25.89 -31.66 20.65
CA LYS A 146 -25.12 -31.48 19.41
C LYS A 146 -25.73 -30.44 18.47
N VAL A 147 -27.06 -30.44 18.30
CA VAL A 147 -27.77 -29.45 17.47
C VAL A 147 -27.60 -28.04 18.02
N ILE A 148 -27.75 -27.86 19.34
CA ILE A 148 -27.51 -26.56 20.00
C ILE A 148 -26.06 -26.13 19.81
N GLU A 149 -25.07 -27.02 20.02
CA GLU A 149 -23.67 -26.68 19.77
C GLU A 149 -23.37 -26.34 18.30
N THR A 150 -24.03 -26.99 17.33
CA THR A 150 -23.83 -26.66 15.90
C THR A 150 -24.45 -25.32 15.52
N GLU A 151 -25.63 -24.99 16.03
CA GLU A 151 -26.25 -23.68 15.78
C GLU A 151 -25.51 -22.55 16.52
N LEU A 152 -24.94 -22.81 17.71
CA LEU A 152 -24.05 -21.85 18.38
C LEU A 152 -22.75 -21.61 17.58
N ARG A 153 -22.05 -22.67 17.17
CA ARG A 153 -20.82 -22.53 16.33
C ARG A 153 -21.09 -21.86 14.98
N LYS A 154 -22.29 -22.07 14.42
CA LYS A 154 -22.75 -21.41 13.20
C LYS A 154 -23.03 -19.93 13.45
N LEU A 155 -23.71 -19.57 14.54
CA LEU A 155 -23.90 -18.18 14.94
C LEU A 155 -22.56 -17.46 15.20
N ASP A 156 -21.61 -18.11 15.88
CA ASP A 156 -20.26 -17.57 16.08
C ASP A 156 -19.53 -17.33 14.74
N ALA A 157 -19.71 -18.22 13.76
CA ALA A 157 -19.14 -18.09 12.43
C ALA A 157 -19.83 -17.01 11.58
N GLU A 158 -21.15 -16.88 11.66
CA GLU A 158 -21.95 -15.84 10.99
C GLU A 158 -21.62 -14.45 11.56
N GLN A 159 -21.54 -14.31 12.89
CA GLN A 159 -21.09 -13.08 13.55
C GLN A 159 -19.62 -12.76 13.25
N GLY A 160 -18.76 -13.79 13.20
CA GLY A 160 -17.36 -13.63 12.78
C GLY A 160 -17.22 -13.11 11.35
N ALA A 161 -18.04 -13.63 10.43
CA ALA A 161 -18.08 -13.16 9.04
C ALA A 161 -18.57 -11.71 8.94
N GLN A 162 -19.70 -11.37 9.59
CA GLN A 162 -20.25 -10.00 9.63
C GLN A 162 -19.26 -9.00 10.26
N HIS A 163 -18.56 -9.40 11.32
CA HIS A 163 -17.54 -8.56 11.95
C HIS A 163 -16.35 -8.29 11.00
N VAL A 164 -15.89 -9.30 10.24
CA VAL A 164 -14.84 -9.12 9.23
C VAL A 164 -15.32 -8.26 8.04
N GLU A 165 -16.58 -8.42 7.62
CA GLU A 165 -17.21 -7.59 6.59
C GLU A 165 -17.26 -6.11 7.01
N TRP A 166 -17.78 -5.82 8.21
CA TRP A 166 -17.84 -4.46 8.76
C TRP A 166 -16.44 -3.87 8.97
N LEU A 167 -15.49 -4.63 9.52
CA LEU A 167 -14.09 -4.19 9.65
C LEU A 167 -13.47 -3.86 8.29
N SER A 168 -13.75 -4.65 7.26
CA SER A 168 -13.26 -4.39 5.90
C SER A 168 -13.82 -3.09 5.31
N GLY A 169 -15.04 -2.70 5.68
CA GLY A 169 -15.65 -1.42 5.32
C GLY A 169 -14.99 -0.18 5.94
N PHE A 170 -14.20 -0.34 7.02
CA PHE A 170 -13.40 0.74 7.60
C PHE A 170 -11.98 0.86 7.01
N LEU A 171 -11.58 -0.04 6.10
CA LEU A 171 -10.25 -0.06 5.51
C LEU A 171 -10.23 0.66 4.15
N PRO A 172 -9.26 1.53 3.86
CA PRO A 172 -9.20 2.24 2.57
C PRO A 172 -9.03 1.31 1.36
N GLU A 173 -9.43 1.77 0.18
CA GLU A 173 -9.33 1.01 -1.09
C GLU A 173 -7.91 0.49 -1.41
N SER A 174 -6.86 1.09 -0.85
CA SER A 174 -5.48 0.61 -0.98
C SER A 174 -5.24 -0.76 -0.31
N PHE A 175 -6.02 -1.12 0.72
CA PHE A 175 -6.00 -2.43 1.36
C PHE A 175 -6.62 -3.50 0.45
N SER A 176 -7.77 -3.17 -0.17
CA SER A 176 -8.60 -4.06 -0.99
C SER A 176 -8.23 -4.08 -2.49
N ARG A 177 -7.25 -3.27 -2.91
CA ARG A 177 -6.68 -3.31 -4.27
C ARG A 177 -6.10 -4.70 -4.55
N ARG A 178 -6.23 -5.19 -5.78
CA ARG A 178 -5.58 -6.45 -6.24
C ARG A 178 -4.08 -6.43 -5.91
N SER A 179 -3.60 -7.54 -5.33
CA SER A 179 -2.26 -7.72 -4.75
C SER A 179 -1.95 -6.87 -3.50
N GLY A 180 -2.97 -6.28 -2.88
CA GLY A 180 -2.89 -5.46 -1.67
C GLY A 180 -2.69 -6.26 -0.38
N ASP A 181 -3.12 -5.70 0.75
CA ASP A 181 -3.04 -6.37 2.06
C ASP A 181 -4.19 -7.37 2.28
N HIS A 182 -5.34 -7.17 1.62
CA HIS A 182 -6.45 -8.12 1.65
C HIS A 182 -6.07 -9.47 1.02
N ASP A 183 -5.59 -9.45 -0.24
CA ASP A 183 -5.09 -10.65 -0.94
C ASP A 183 -3.97 -11.36 -0.16
N ALA A 184 -3.15 -10.61 0.59
CA ALA A 184 -2.09 -11.16 1.42
C ALA A 184 -2.62 -11.98 2.61
N ILE A 185 -3.69 -11.52 3.25
CA ILE A 185 -4.40 -12.24 4.31
C ILE A 185 -5.12 -13.46 3.72
N LEU A 186 -5.80 -13.30 2.58
CA LEU A 186 -6.50 -14.39 1.92
C LEU A 186 -5.55 -15.52 1.49
N LEU A 187 -4.35 -15.19 1.01
CA LEU A 187 -3.30 -16.17 0.66
C LEU A 187 -2.84 -16.98 1.89
N LEU A 188 -2.52 -16.32 3.00
CA LEU A 188 -2.10 -16.98 4.25
C LEU A 188 -3.19 -17.92 4.79
N LEU A 189 -4.45 -17.50 4.71
CA LEU A 189 -5.60 -18.30 5.11
C LEU A 189 -5.84 -19.47 4.14
N LEU A 190 -5.74 -19.25 2.82
CA LEU A 190 -5.91 -20.28 1.78
C LEU A 190 -4.91 -21.42 1.97
N VAL A 191 -3.62 -21.13 2.06
CA VAL A 191 -2.58 -22.16 2.28
C VAL A 191 -2.86 -22.95 3.56
N SER A 192 -3.27 -22.26 4.63
CA SER A 192 -3.64 -22.91 5.91
C SER A 192 -4.88 -23.81 5.78
N ARG A 193 -5.91 -23.41 5.01
CA ARG A 193 -7.09 -24.25 4.73
C ARG A 193 -6.74 -25.47 3.88
N LEU A 194 -5.89 -25.32 2.86
CA LEU A 194 -5.45 -26.43 2.01
C LEU A 194 -4.67 -27.48 2.82
N ILE A 195 -3.71 -27.06 3.66
CA ILE A 195 -2.95 -27.96 4.56
C ILE A 195 -3.90 -28.78 5.44
N PHE A 196 -4.87 -28.12 6.07
CA PHE A 196 -5.85 -28.77 6.94
C PHE A 196 -6.75 -29.76 6.18
N LYS A 197 -7.21 -29.39 4.97
CA LYS A 197 -8.07 -30.25 4.14
C LYS A 197 -7.33 -31.49 3.63
N CYS A 198 -6.06 -31.35 3.25
CA CYS A 198 -5.21 -32.49 2.86
C CYS A 198 -5.01 -33.47 4.02
N ASP A 199 -4.68 -32.99 5.23
CA ASP A 199 -4.53 -33.85 6.41
C ASP A 199 -5.84 -34.51 6.83
N LEU A 200 -6.93 -33.75 6.84
CA LEU A 200 -8.27 -34.24 7.18
C LEU A 200 -8.69 -35.35 6.21
N LEU A 201 -8.62 -35.12 4.90
CA LEU A 201 -9.00 -36.12 3.89
C LEU A 201 -8.09 -37.36 3.96
N ALA A 202 -6.76 -37.20 4.02
CA ALA A 202 -5.83 -38.32 4.14
C ALA A 202 -6.00 -39.12 5.46
N THR A 203 -6.55 -38.49 6.49
CA THR A 203 -6.87 -39.13 7.78
C THR A 203 -8.22 -39.84 7.74
N GLN A 204 -9.25 -39.28 7.09
CA GLN A 204 -10.54 -39.95 6.94
C GLN A 204 -10.47 -41.12 5.95
N VAL A 205 -9.79 -40.97 4.81
CA VAL A 205 -9.58 -42.07 3.84
C VAL A 205 -8.89 -43.25 4.52
N ARG A 206 -7.79 -43.04 5.25
CA ARG A 206 -7.08 -44.11 5.99
C ARG A 206 -7.92 -44.76 7.10
N LYS A 207 -8.93 -44.06 7.64
CA LYS A 207 -9.87 -44.61 8.64
C LYS A 207 -11.06 -45.34 8.02
N ARG A 208 -11.51 -44.91 6.83
CA ARG A 208 -12.65 -45.48 6.11
C ARG A 208 -12.26 -46.73 5.33
N TYR A 209 -11.08 -46.70 4.71
CA TYR A 209 -10.52 -47.75 3.88
C TYR A 209 -9.18 -48.21 4.48
N PRO A 210 -9.20 -49.05 5.54
CA PRO A 210 -7.99 -49.68 6.06
C PRO A 210 -7.44 -50.67 5.03
N LEU A 211 -6.10 -50.72 4.89
CA LEU A 211 -5.46 -51.65 3.96
C LEU A 211 -5.69 -53.12 4.39
N PRO A 212 -6.02 -54.04 3.45
CA PRO A 212 -6.20 -55.46 3.76
C PRO A 212 -4.98 -56.12 4.40
N THR A 213 -5.23 -57.07 5.31
CA THR A 213 -4.18 -57.74 6.11
C THR A 213 -3.26 -58.66 5.31
N CYS A 214 -3.63 -59.03 4.08
CA CYS A 214 -2.77 -59.76 3.15
C CYS A 214 -1.60 -58.90 2.60
N ILE A 215 -1.69 -57.56 2.67
CA ILE A 215 -0.58 -56.67 2.30
C ILE A 215 0.47 -56.67 3.43
N ARG A 216 1.45 -57.56 3.30
CA ARG A 216 2.50 -57.79 4.31
C ARG A 216 3.44 -56.56 4.48
N GLY A 217 4.21 -56.53 5.56
CA GLY A 217 5.17 -55.46 5.89
C GLY A 217 4.57 -54.12 6.39
N LEU A 218 3.24 -53.94 6.28
CA LEU A 218 2.50 -52.75 6.71
C LEU A 218 1.90 -52.84 8.14
N ALA A 219 2.42 -53.75 8.96
CA ALA A 219 1.90 -54.08 10.29
C ALA A 219 1.54 -52.85 11.17
N SER A 220 0.34 -52.90 11.78
CA SER A 220 -0.22 -51.76 12.51
C SER A 220 0.62 -51.38 13.74
N THR A 221 0.91 -50.08 13.84
CA THR A 221 1.53 -49.45 15.02
C THR A 221 0.56 -48.49 15.73
N THR A 222 -0.74 -48.80 15.72
CA THR A 222 -1.75 -48.06 16.50
C THR A 222 -1.71 -48.45 17.98
N GLY A 223 -0.83 -47.79 18.74
CA GLY A 223 -0.85 -47.79 20.20
C GLY A 223 -2.01 -46.98 20.78
N LEU A 224 -3.25 -47.45 20.58
CA LEU A 224 -4.49 -46.92 21.16
C LEU A 224 -5.38 -48.09 21.61
N PRO A 225 -6.05 -48.01 22.78
CA PRO A 225 -6.86 -49.11 23.27
C PRO A 225 -8.11 -49.31 22.41
N ALA A 226 -8.38 -50.55 22.00
CA ALA A 226 -9.57 -50.90 21.24
C ALA A 226 -10.82 -50.80 22.13
N SER A 227 -11.64 -49.76 21.91
CA SER A 227 -12.81 -49.48 22.75
C SER A 227 -14.06 -49.01 21.98
N VAL A 228 -14.30 -49.58 20.79
CA VAL A 228 -15.61 -49.60 20.12
C VAL A 228 -15.82 -51.02 19.57
N PRO A 229 -16.99 -51.67 19.76
CA PRO A 229 -17.23 -53.00 19.19
C PRO A 229 -17.22 -52.96 17.66
N ALA A 230 -16.62 -53.97 17.04
CA ALA A 230 -16.84 -54.22 15.61
C ALA A 230 -18.33 -54.54 15.37
N SER A 231 -18.86 -54.10 14.22
CA SER A 231 -20.15 -54.58 13.72
C SER A 231 -20.10 -56.10 13.54
N PRO A 232 -21.23 -56.83 13.69
CA PRO A 232 -21.21 -58.29 13.75
C PRO A 232 -20.56 -58.93 12.51
N LEU A 233 -19.53 -59.74 12.74
CA LEU A 233 -19.02 -60.68 11.73
C LEU A 233 -20.18 -61.59 11.27
N PRO A 234 -20.31 -61.88 9.97
CA PRO A 234 -21.25 -62.90 9.52
C PRO A 234 -20.91 -64.23 10.19
N VAL A 235 -21.94 -64.95 10.65
CA VAL A 235 -21.79 -66.14 11.49
C VAL A 235 -21.03 -67.23 10.72
N LYS A 236 -19.86 -67.65 11.24
CA LYS A 236 -19.15 -68.84 10.75
C LYS A 236 -19.98 -70.11 11.00
N PHE A 237 -20.79 -70.48 10.02
CA PHE A 237 -21.33 -71.84 9.91
C PHE A 237 -20.21 -72.79 9.50
N THR A 238 -19.96 -73.82 10.31
CA THR A 238 -18.85 -74.76 10.13
C THR A 238 -19.30 -76.05 9.45
N THR A 239 -19.29 -76.11 8.11
CA THR A 239 -19.42 -77.36 7.34
C THR A 239 -18.84 -77.21 5.94
N GLY A 240 -18.01 -78.18 5.52
CA GLY A 240 -17.49 -78.26 4.15
C GLY A 240 -16.21 -77.44 3.95
N GLY A 241 -15.34 -77.91 3.07
CA GLY A 241 -14.14 -77.19 2.67
C GLY A 241 -14.35 -76.53 1.32
N ASP A 242 -14.05 -75.24 1.26
CA ASP A 242 -13.27 -74.62 0.20
C ASP A 242 -12.31 -73.65 0.91
N GLU A 243 -11.02 -73.71 0.60
CA GLU A 243 -10.07 -72.70 1.06
C GLU A 243 -10.24 -71.48 0.16
N ILE A 244 -11.00 -70.49 0.63
CA ILE A 244 -11.23 -69.25 -0.12
C ILE A 244 -9.90 -68.50 -0.24
N ASP A 245 -9.32 -68.51 -1.43
CA ASP A 245 -7.99 -67.96 -1.69
C ASP A 245 -7.94 -66.47 -1.33
N GLU A 246 -7.03 -66.09 -0.43
CA GLU A 246 -6.82 -64.69 -0.04
C GLU A 246 -6.44 -63.82 -1.25
N VAL A 247 -5.81 -64.40 -2.27
CA VAL A 247 -5.47 -63.73 -3.52
C VAL A 247 -6.72 -63.39 -4.31
N ASP A 248 -7.70 -64.28 -4.42
CA ASP A 248 -8.95 -64.05 -5.17
C ASP A 248 -9.87 -63.03 -4.47
N ILE A 249 -9.94 -63.07 -3.13
CA ILE A 249 -10.62 -62.00 -2.37
C ILE A 249 -9.95 -60.66 -2.67
N PHE A 250 -8.61 -60.60 -2.59
CA PHE A 250 -7.88 -59.35 -2.77
C PHE A 250 -7.89 -58.82 -4.21
N LYS A 251 -7.96 -59.67 -5.24
CA LYS A 251 -8.19 -59.24 -6.65
C LYS A 251 -9.38 -58.28 -6.76
N THR A 252 -10.47 -58.54 -6.01
CA THR A 252 -11.67 -57.68 -6.02
C THR A 252 -11.54 -56.38 -5.22
N GLN A 253 -10.45 -56.19 -4.47
CA GLN A 253 -10.20 -55.02 -3.61
C GLN A 253 -8.90 -54.27 -3.97
N GLY A 254 -8.10 -54.81 -4.90
CA GLY A 254 -6.79 -54.27 -5.26
C GLY A 254 -6.84 -52.88 -5.89
N GLU A 255 -7.82 -52.61 -6.75
CA GLU A 255 -8.00 -51.27 -7.33
C GLU A 255 -8.34 -50.22 -6.26
N LEU A 256 -9.24 -50.53 -5.33
CA LEU A 256 -9.59 -49.65 -4.20
C LEU A 256 -8.39 -49.43 -3.27
N ALA A 257 -7.58 -50.45 -3.00
CA ALA A 257 -6.36 -50.32 -2.19
C ALA A 257 -5.30 -49.44 -2.88
N SER A 258 -5.06 -49.65 -4.18
CA SER A 258 -4.17 -48.82 -5.01
C SER A 258 -4.66 -47.36 -5.05
N PHE A 259 -5.93 -47.14 -5.37
CA PHE A 259 -6.58 -45.81 -5.38
C PHE A 259 -6.47 -45.09 -4.04
N THR A 260 -6.85 -45.73 -2.93
CA THR A 260 -6.84 -45.07 -1.61
C THR A 260 -5.43 -44.77 -1.11
N SER A 261 -4.46 -45.66 -1.35
CA SER A 261 -3.05 -45.42 -0.99
C SER A 261 -2.42 -44.32 -1.85
N PHE A 262 -2.70 -44.27 -3.16
CA PHE A 262 -2.21 -43.22 -4.06
C PHE A 262 -2.88 -41.86 -3.78
N LEU A 263 -4.18 -41.82 -3.47
CA LEU A 263 -4.87 -40.61 -3.01
C LEU A 263 -4.25 -40.06 -1.72
N ILE A 264 -3.99 -40.94 -0.73
CA ILE A 264 -3.29 -40.57 0.51
C ILE A 264 -1.89 -40.01 0.21
N LEU A 265 -1.16 -40.59 -0.74
CA LEU A 265 0.15 -40.10 -1.19
C LEU A 265 0.04 -38.69 -1.77
N LEU A 266 -0.83 -38.45 -2.76
CA LEU A 266 -1.00 -37.13 -3.38
C LEU A 266 -1.31 -36.05 -2.34
N LEU A 267 -2.22 -36.35 -1.39
CA LEU A 267 -2.58 -35.42 -0.32
C LEU A 267 -1.42 -35.13 0.64
N ARG A 268 -0.60 -36.13 0.98
CA ARG A 268 0.59 -35.94 1.85
C ARG A 268 1.70 -35.18 1.13
N TYR A 269 1.93 -35.45 -0.16
CA TYR A 269 2.91 -34.71 -0.96
C TYR A 269 2.48 -33.24 -1.11
N TRP A 270 1.21 -32.98 -1.45
CA TRP A 270 0.69 -31.62 -1.52
C TRP A 270 0.77 -30.87 -0.19
N GLN A 271 0.43 -31.55 0.92
CA GLN A 271 0.55 -30.98 2.27
C GLN A 271 1.99 -30.54 2.56
N GLY A 272 3.00 -31.33 2.18
CA GLY A 272 4.42 -30.95 2.34
C GLY A 272 4.82 -29.73 1.52
N LEU A 273 4.41 -29.67 0.25
CA LEU A 273 4.64 -28.50 -0.61
C LEU A 273 4.01 -27.23 -0.02
N LEU A 274 2.78 -27.36 0.50
CA LEU A 274 2.05 -26.26 1.15
C LEU A 274 2.67 -25.83 2.49
N LEU A 275 3.19 -26.77 3.29
CA LEU A 275 3.90 -26.47 4.53
C LEU A 275 5.18 -25.67 4.25
N GLN A 276 6.02 -26.13 3.32
CA GLN A 276 7.21 -25.37 2.90
C GLN A 276 6.84 -23.97 2.36
N PHE A 277 5.77 -23.87 1.56
CA PHE A 277 5.28 -22.58 1.05
C PHE A 277 4.76 -21.65 2.17
N LYS A 278 4.01 -22.18 3.14
CA LYS A 278 3.58 -21.44 4.35
C LYS A 278 4.79 -20.91 5.13
N SER A 279 5.80 -21.76 5.33
CA SER A 279 7.04 -21.43 6.03
C SER A 279 7.81 -20.29 5.32
N VAL A 280 7.85 -20.29 3.98
CA VAL A 280 8.38 -19.18 3.15
C VAL A 280 7.53 -17.90 3.28
N LEU A 281 6.20 -18.01 3.30
CA LEU A 281 5.30 -16.85 3.47
C LEU A 281 5.49 -16.16 4.83
N SER A 282 5.78 -16.90 5.90
CA SER A 282 6.05 -16.34 7.25
C SER A 282 7.48 -15.81 7.44
N SER A 283 8.45 -16.19 6.61
CA SER A 283 9.89 -15.98 6.90
C SER A 283 10.67 -15.14 5.87
N CYS A 284 10.13 -14.96 4.65
CA CYS A 284 10.80 -14.20 3.59
C CYS A 284 10.81 -12.68 3.86
N CYS A 285 11.43 -11.89 2.98
CA CYS A 285 11.39 -10.42 3.10
C CYS A 285 10.10 -9.85 2.47
N VAL A 286 9.64 -8.69 2.96
CA VAL A 286 8.39 -8.02 2.50
C VAL A 286 8.32 -7.88 0.97
N ASN A 287 9.44 -7.55 0.31
CA ASN A 287 9.50 -7.42 -1.15
C ASN A 287 9.32 -8.76 -1.91
N ARG A 288 9.68 -9.89 -1.30
CA ARG A 288 9.37 -11.22 -1.86
C ARG A 288 7.96 -11.65 -1.51
N PHE A 289 7.52 -11.44 -0.26
CA PHE A 289 6.14 -11.71 0.17
C PHE A 289 5.12 -11.03 -0.76
N SER A 290 5.27 -9.73 -1.05
CA SER A 290 4.37 -9.02 -1.97
C SER A 290 4.36 -9.57 -3.41
N LYS A 291 5.42 -10.25 -3.87
CA LYS A 291 5.46 -10.97 -5.16
C LYS A 291 4.84 -12.37 -5.11
N LEU A 292 4.64 -12.94 -3.91
CA LEU A 292 3.85 -14.16 -3.72
C LEU A 292 2.36 -13.80 -3.64
N VAL A 293 2.03 -12.65 -3.03
CA VAL A 293 0.66 -12.13 -2.96
C VAL A 293 0.07 -11.82 -4.35
N THR A 294 0.87 -11.40 -5.33
CA THR A 294 0.38 -11.22 -6.72
C THR A 294 -0.14 -12.52 -7.35
N LEU A 295 0.31 -13.69 -6.87
CA LEU A 295 -0.12 -15.01 -7.34
C LEU A 295 -1.42 -15.49 -6.68
N TYR A 296 -1.98 -14.74 -5.70
CA TYR A 296 -3.17 -15.16 -4.96
C TYR A 296 -4.36 -15.50 -5.87
N GLY A 297 -4.56 -14.73 -6.94
CA GLY A 297 -5.59 -15.00 -7.94
C GLY A 297 -5.50 -16.42 -8.48
N ASP A 298 -4.35 -16.78 -9.06
CA ASP A 298 -4.11 -18.08 -9.68
C ASP A 298 -4.17 -19.21 -8.63
N LEU A 299 -3.53 -19.01 -7.47
CA LEU A 299 -3.54 -19.93 -6.33
C LEU A 299 -4.96 -20.23 -5.79
N SER A 300 -5.91 -19.32 -5.96
CA SER A 300 -7.28 -19.46 -5.47
C SER A 300 -8.24 -20.17 -6.44
N MET A 301 -7.86 -20.36 -7.71
CA MET A 301 -8.72 -20.98 -8.72
C MET A 301 -8.70 -22.51 -8.61
N GLY A 302 -9.87 -23.14 -8.49
CA GLY A 302 -10.05 -24.60 -8.57
C GLY A 302 -9.55 -25.40 -7.36
N HIS A 303 -8.32 -25.18 -6.90
CA HIS A 303 -7.60 -26.08 -6.00
C HIS A 303 -8.32 -26.38 -4.66
N GLU A 304 -8.90 -25.37 -4.01
CA GLU A 304 -9.67 -25.60 -2.78
C GLU A 304 -11.02 -26.30 -3.06
N GLN A 305 -11.56 -26.16 -4.26
CA GLN A 305 -12.81 -26.78 -4.70
C GLN A 305 -12.62 -28.27 -5.03
N THR A 306 -11.47 -28.66 -5.59
CA THR A 306 -11.06 -30.07 -5.76
C THR A 306 -11.03 -30.81 -4.42
N LEU A 307 -10.43 -30.22 -3.38
CA LEU A 307 -10.44 -30.81 -2.03
C LEU A 307 -11.85 -30.85 -1.42
N ASN A 308 -12.69 -29.83 -1.65
CA ASN A 308 -14.09 -29.86 -1.20
C ASN A 308 -14.87 -31.00 -1.86
N HIS A 309 -14.68 -31.22 -3.16
CA HIS A 309 -15.34 -32.30 -3.91
C HIS A 309 -14.97 -33.68 -3.36
N LEU A 310 -13.67 -33.96 -3.20
CA LEU A 310 -13.20 -35.24 -2.64
C LEU A 310 -13.64 -35.43 -1.17
N LEU A 311 -13.68 -34.36 -0.37
CA LEU A 311 -14.25 -34.40 0.99
C LEU A 311 -15.76 -34.68 0.97
N ASP A 312 -16.52 -34.16 0.00
CA ASP A 312 -17.96 -34.42 -0.12
C ASP A 312 -18.27 -35.83 -0.62
N LEU A 313 -17.46 -36.39 -1.53
CA LEU A 313 -17.51 -37.81 -1.89
C LEU A 313 -17.21 -38.69 -0.68
N CYS A 314 -16.17 -38.36 0.10
CA CYS A 314 -15.82 -39.07 1.34
C CYS A 314 -16.95 -39.02 2.40
N LYS A 315 -17.67 -37.89 2.52
CA LYS A 315 -18.85 -37.78 3.41
C LYS A 315 -20.04 -38.61 2.95
N ARG A 316 -20.19 -38.84 1.65
CA ARG A 316 -21.32 -39.57 1.04
C ARG A 316 -21.06 -41.06 0.84
N ASP A 317 -19.86 -41.53 1.19
CA ASP A 317 -19.38 -42.90 0.92
C ASP A 317 -19.28 -43.22 -0.59
N GLN A 318 -18.95 -42.20 -1.39
CA GLN A 318 -18.87 -42.20 -2.85
C GLN A 318 -17.43 -41.97 -3.34
N LEU A 319 -16.44 -42.43 -2.57
CA LEU A 319 -15.01 -42.24 -2.84
C LEU A 319 -14.35 -43.59 -3.14
N ASP A 320 -14.61 -44.09 -4.34
CA ASP A 320 -14.14 -45.37 -4.89
C ASP A 320 -13.15 -45.18 -6.05
N GLU A 321 -12.59 -46.29 -6.53
CA GLU A 321 -11.62 -46.37 -7.62
C GLU A 321 -12.09 -45.80 -8.98
N THR A 322 -13.39 -45.57 -9.17
CA THR A 322 -13.94 -44.96 -10.39
C THR A 322 -13.75 -43.44 -10.43
N VAL A 323 -13.53 -42.81 -9.27
CA VAL A 323 -13.35 -41.35 -9.13
C VAL A 323 -12.05 -40.90 -9.80
N SER A 324 -12.12 -39.90 -10.70
CA SER A 324 -10.92 -39.32 -11.30
C SER A 324 -10.12 -38.52 -10.27
N LEU A 325 -8.79 -38.72 -10.28
CA LEU A 325 -7.83 -37.93 -9.49
C LEU A 325 -7.12 -36.87 -10.34
N GLU A 326 -7.52 -36.65 -11.59
CA GLU A 326 -6.83 -35.75 -12.54
C GLU A 326 -6.81 -34.29 -12.05
N ASP A 327 -7.92 -33.77 -11.50
CA ASP A 327 -7.96 -32.43 -10.89
C ASP A 327 -7.01 -32.30 -9.68
N LEU A 328 -6.84 -33.39 -8.92
CA LEU A 328 -5.92 -33.43 -7.78
C LEU A 328 -4.46 -33.49 -8.27
N VAL A 329 -4.14 -34.32 -9.27
CA VAL A 329 -2.81 -34.38 -9.89
C VAL A 329 -2.45 -33.04 -10.54
N SER A 330 -3.39 -32.41 -11.24
CA SER A 330 -3.24 -31.06 -11.80
C SER A 330 -2.96 -30.02 -10.71
N SER A 331 -3.70 -30.05 -9.61
CA SER A 331 -3.47 -29.18 -8.44
C SER A 331 -2.10 -29.43 -7.79
N VAL A 332 -1.69 -30.69 -7.63
CA VAL A 332 -0.36 -31.05 -7.11
C VAL A 332 0.73 -30.52 -8.05
N ASN A 333 0.62 -30.73 -9.35
CA ASN A 333 1.60 -30.28 -10.34
C ASN A 333 1.72 -28.75 -10.38
N PHE A 334 0.60 -28.02 -10.24
CA PHE A 334 0.64 -26.56 -10.08
C PHE A 334 1.44 -26.14 -8.84
N PHE A 335 1.22 -26.79 -7.69
CA PHE A 335 1.99 -26.50 -6.48
C PHE A 335 3.45 -26.99 -6.53
N VAL A 336 3.79 -28.02 -7.32
CA VAL A 336 5.19 -28.38 -7.64
C VAL A 336 5.86 -27.28 -8.45
N ASN A 337 5.17 -26.68 -9.42
CA ASN A 337 5.70 -25.55 -10.18
C ASN A 337 5.87 -24.30 -9.29
N VAL A 338 4.90 -23.97 -8.45
CA VAL A 338 5.01 -22.87 -7.46
C VAL A 338 6.17 -23.12 -6.48
N HIS A 339 6.35 -24.35 -6.02
CA HIS A 339 7.47 -24.73 -5.15
C HIS A 339 8.82 -24.55 -5.86
N THR A 340 8.95 -25.07 -7.07
CA THR A 340 10.18 -25.01 -7.87
C THR A 340 10.58 -23.57 -8.22
N ILE A 341 9.61 -22.74 -8.62
CA ILE A 341 9.86 -21.36 -9.08
C ILE A 341 9.98 -20.36 -7.92
N HIS A 342 9.26 -20.56 -6.81
CA HIS A 342 9.13 -19.55 -5.75
C HIS A 342 9.62 -20.00 -4.36
N VAL A 343 9.57 -21.29 -4.01
CA VAL A 343 10.03 -21.80 -2.70
C VAL A 343 11.52 -22.12 -2.75
N ILE A 344 11.97 -23.00 -3.65
CA ILE A 344 13.38 -23.44 -3.74
C ILE A 344 14.36 -22.23 -3.83
N PRO A 345 14.13 -21.18 -4.64
CA PRO A 345 15.02 -20.01 -4.71
C PRO A 345 14.93 -19.06 -3.51
N VAL A 346 14.04 -19.31 -2.54
CA VAL A 346 14.07 -18.68 -1.21
C VAL A 346 14.88 -19.55 -0.24
N LEU A 347 14.67 -20.87 -0.22
CA LEU A 347 15.42 -21.81 0.62
C LEU A 347 16.93 -21.73 0.37
N GLN A 348 17.34 -21.74 -0.91
CA GLN A 348 18.75 -21.62 -1.31
C GLN A 348 19.36 -20.26 -0.95
N ALA A 349 18.56 -19.18 -0.96
CA ALA A 349 19.03 -17.83 -0.67
C ALA A 349 19.00 -17.48 0.84
N ASN A 350 18.21 -18.20 1.64
CA ASN A 350 18.03 -17.98 3.08
C ASN A 350 17.82 -19.34 3.79
N PRO A 351 18.88 -20.14 4.02
CA PRO A 351 18.74 -21.41 4.75
C PRO A 351 18.13 -21.23 6.15
N ASP A 352 18.35 -20.08 6.79
CA ASP A 352 17.71 -19.69 8.08
C ASP A 352 16.26 -19.19 7.96
N SER A 353 15.54 -19.54 6.89
CA SER A 353 14.12 -19.16 6.70
C SER A 353 13.13 -20.28 7.00
N MET A 354 13.56 -21.55 6.95
CA MET A 354 12.70 -22.71 7.26
C MET A 354 13.14 -23.44 8.52
N ASP A 355 12.17 -24.05 9.19
CA ASP A 355 12.42 -25.07 10.19
C ASP A 355 12.85 -26.38 9.50
N SER A 356 14.09 -26.79 9.74
CA SER A 356 14.63 -28.06 9.23
C SER A 356 13.86 -29.28 9.75
N THR A 357 13.22 -29.15 10.92
CA THR A 357 12.40 -30.18 11.54
C THR A 357 11.09 -30.37 10.77
N GLU A 358 10.45 -29.29 10.34
CA GLU A 358 9.29 -29.31 9.44
C GLU A 358 9.62 -29.96 8.08
N ILE A 359 10.80 -29.68 7.52
CA ILE A 359 11.30 -30.31 6.27
C ILE A 359 11.47 -31.83 6.46
N ILE A 360 12.24 -32.25 7.47
CA ILE A 360 12.55 -33.68 7.70
C ILE A 360 11.28 -34.45 8.12
N SER A 361 10.38 -33.83 8.88
CA SER A 361 9.07 -34.41 9.22
C SER A 361 8.22 -34.63 7.96
N SER A 362 8.09 -33.59 7.12
CA SER A 362 7.36 -33.69 5.85
C SER A 362 7.95 -34.77 4.95
N PHE A 363 9.29 -34.79 4.80
CA PHE A 363 10.01 -35.83 4.07
C PHE A 363 9.68 -37.24 4.59
N ALA A 364 9.78 -37.47 5.90
CA ALA A 364 9.48 -38.77 6.50
C ALA A 364 8.03 -39.20 6.26
N HIS A 365 7.07 -38.28 6.41
CA HIS A 365 5.65 -38.56 6.18
C HIS A 365 5.32 -38.87 4.71
N ILE A 366 5.95 -38.19 3.75
CA ILE A 366 5.74 -38.43 2.32
C ILE A 366 6.44 -39.72 1.89
N VAL A 367 7.70 -39.96 2.31
CA VAL A 367 8.43 -41.20 2.00
C VAL A 367 7.70 -42.43 2.55
N LEU A 368 7.09 -42.34 3.73
CA LEU A 368 6.20 -43.39 4.25
C LEU A 368 4.98 -43.59 3.35
N ALA A 369 4.25 -42.54 2.99
CA ALA A 369 3.08 -42.66 2.11
C ALA A 369 3.43 -43.22 0.71
N CYS A 370 4.57 -42.81 0.13
CA CYS A 370 5.08 -43.37 -1.12
C CYS A 370 5.36 -44.86 -1.00
N SER A 371 6.08 -45.27 0.04
CA SER A 371 6.51 -46.67 0.21
C SER A 371 5.38 -47.58 0.70
N GLU A 372 4.35 -47.03 1.35
CA GLU A 372 3.03 -47.67 1.51
C GLU A 372 2.41 -47.94 0.12
N ALA A 373 2.20 -46.92 -0.71
CA ALA A 373 1.59 -47.07 -2.05
C ALA A 373 2.36 -48.03 -2.98
N ILE A 374 3.71 -47.93 -3.05
CA ILE A 374 4.55 -48.84 -3.85
C ILE A 374 4.39 -50.30 -3.41
N THR A 375 4.22 -50.55 -2.11
CA THR A 375 3.96 -51.91 -1.60
C THR A 375 2.58 -52.40 -2.03
N VAL A 376 1.56 -51.55 -1.89
CA VAL A 376 0.18 -51.87 -2.29
C VAL A 376 0.11 -52.21 -3.77
N ASP A 377 0.63 -51.34 -4.65
CA ASP A 377 0.66 -51.57 -6.10
C ASP A 377 1.42 -52.86 -6.47
N ALA A 378 2.56 -53.13 -5.84
CA ALA A 378 3.31 -54.38 -6.04
C ALA A 378 2.48 -55.62 -5.62
N THR A 379 1.73 -55.55 -4.52
CA THR A 379 0.82 -56.61 -4.08
C THR A 379 -0.40 -56.76 -5.00
N CYS A 380 -0.94 -55.68 -5.55
CA CYS A 380 -2.03 -55.72 -6.53
C CYS A 380 -1.57 -56.35 -7.85
N LEU A 381 -0.39 -55.98 -8.37
CA LEU A 381 0.17 -56.58 -9.57
C LEU A 381 0.48 -58.07 -9.38
N ALA A 382 0.94 -58.48 -8.18
CA ALA A 382 1.07 -59.90 -7.84
C ALA A 382 -0.29 -60.62 -7.87
N ALA A 383 -1.33 -60.06 -7.25
CA ALA A 383 -2.67 -60.65 -7.25
C ALA A 383 -3.25 -60.81 -8.66
N PHE A 384 -3.20 -59.75 -9.47
CA PHE A 384 -3.74 -59.76 -10.84
C PHE A 384 -3.02 -60.77 -11.76
N THR A 385 -1.76 -61.10 -11.48
CA THR A 385 -0.97 -62.10 -12.22
C THR A 385 -0.93 -63.49 -11.55
N GLY A 386 -1.63 -63.68 -10.42
CA GLY A 386 -1.66 -64.96 -9.70
C GLY A 386 -0.35 -65.32 -8.98
N LEU A 387 0.55 -64.36 -8.77
CA LEU A 387 1.80 -64.56 -8.04
C LEU A 387 1.56 -64.53 -6.51
N PRO A 388 2.23 -65.39 -5.73
CA PRO A 388 2.06 -65.42 -4.28
C PRO A 388 2.59 -64.13 -3.64
N PHE A 389 1.88 -63.58 -2.65
CA PHE A 389 2.26 -62.32 -1.98
C PHE A 389 3.65 -62.31 -1.33
N GLU A 390 4.22 -63.49 -1.09
CA GLU A 390 5.59 -63.68 -0.59
C GLU A 390 6.67 -63.21 -1.57
N ILE A 391 6.32 -63.00 -2.85
CA ILE A 391 7.20 -62.33 -3.81
C ILE A 391 7.49 -60.86 -3.43
N VAL A 392 6.60 -60.19 -2.69
CA VAL A 392 6.75 -58.77 -2.31
C VAL A 392 7.63 -58.61 -1.05
N ASP A 393 7.46 -59.46 -0.05
CA ASP A 393 8.22 -59.45 1.21
C ASP A 393 9.15 -60.69 1.31
N SER A 394 10.02 -60.90 0.31
CA SER A 394 10.96 -62.04 0.32
C SER A 394 12.12 -61.82 1.30
N GLU A 395 12.38 -62.78 2.20
CA GLU A 395 13.54 -62.76 3.11
C GLU A 395 14.87 -63.16 2.43
N GLY A 396 15.22 -62.48 1.33
CA GLY A 396 16.48 -62.67 0.59
C GLY A 396 16.34 -62.51 -0.93
N GLU A 397 17.44 -62.68 -1.66
CA GLU A 397 17.43 -62.88 -3.11
C GLU A 397 16.84 -64.25 -3.42
N ALA A 398 15.53 -64.30 -3.68
CA ALA A 398 14.89 -65.45 -4.29
C ALA A 398 15.28 -65.55 -5.78
N ASP A 399 15.39 -66.76 -6.31
CA ASP A 399 15.63 -67.01 -7.73
C ASP A 399 14.32 -66.79 -8.52
N VAL A 400 14.01 -65.52 -8.80
CA VAL A 400 12.74 -65.07 -9.38
C VAL A 400 12.87 -64.83 -10.88
N ASP A 401 11.91 -65.37 -11.64
CA ASP A 401 11.81 -65.23 -13.09
C ASP A 401 11.92 -63.78 -13.58
N ALA A 402 12.65 -63.61 -14.69
CA ALA A 402 12.95 -62.31 -15.27
C ALA A 402 11.69 -61.59 -15.81
N GLY A 403 11.71 -60.25 -15.75
CA GLY A 403 10.58 -59.41 -16.11
C GLY A 403 9.78 -58.98 -14.87
N LEU A 404 8.45 -58.95 -15.01
CA LEU A 404 7.54 -58.43 -13.99
C LEU A 404 7.66 -59.13 -12.60
N PRO A 405 7.81 -60.46 -12.46
CA PRO A 405 7.97 -61.08 -11.14
C PRO A 405 9.19 -60.55 -10.39
N LYS A 406 10.34 -60.46 -11.08
CA LYS A 406 11.58 -59.88 -10.55
C LYS A 406 11.43 -58.40 -10.23
N LEU A 407 10.73 -57.61 -11.05
CA LEU A 407 10.42 -56.21 -10.73
C LEU A 407 9.62 -56.12 -9.43
N ILE A 408 8.51 -56.86 -9.29
CA ILE A 408 7.67 -56.85 -8.08
C ILE A 408 8.49 -57.18 -6.83
N ASN A 409 9.41 -58.14 -6.92
CA ASN A 409 10.33 -58.48 -5.84
C ASN A 409 11.26 -57.31 -5.45
N GLN A 410 11.87 -56.65 -6.44
CA GLN A 410 12.73 -55.48 -6.21
C GLN A 410 11.94 -54.27 -5.66
N LEU A 411 10.69 -54.07 -6.11
CA LEU A 411 9.79 -53.03 -5.59
C LEU A 411 9.51 -53.23 -4.10
N GLY A 412 9.16 -54.45 -3.68
CA GLY A 412 8.84 -54.78 -2.29
C GLY A 412 10.05 -54.70 -1.36
N GLN A 413 11.21 -55.22 -1.77
CA GLN A 413 12.47 -55.09 -1.03
C GLN A 413 12.87 -53.61 -0.85
N MET A 414 12.83 -52.81 -1.92
CA MET A 414 13.14 -51.37 -1.83
C MET A 414 12.11 -50.61 -1.00
N SER A 415 10.81 -50.89 -1.15
CA SER A 415 9.78 -50.25 -0.32
C SER A 415 9.93 -50.63 1.15
N SER A 416 10.34 -51.86 1.48
CA SER A 416 10.60 -52.31 2.86
C SER A 416 11.79 -51.58 3.48
N SER A 417 12.91 -51.49 2.75
CA SER A 417 14.10 -50.72 3.18
C SER A 417 13.78 -49.23 3.37
N ILE A 418 13.04 -48.63 2.43
CA ILE A 418 12.58 -47.23 2.52
C ILE A 418 11.64 -47.03 3.71
N ARG A 419 10.66 -47.93 3.93
CA ARG A 419 9.76 -47.93 5.11
C ARG A 419 10.55 -47.98 6.42
N ALA A 420 11.53 -48.89 6.53
CA ALA A 420 12.34 -49.05 7.74
C ALA A 420 13.16 -47.78 8.07
N ASN A 421 13.88 -47.24 7.09
CA ASN A 421 14.68 -46.03 7.27
C ASN A 421 13.81 -44.80 7.58
N ALA A 422 12.68 -44.62 6.89
CA ALA A 422 11.75 -43.51 7.15
C ALA A 422 11.05 -43.62 8.52
N ARG A 423 10.73 -44.84 8.99
CA ARG A 423 10.29 -45.09 10.38
C ARG A 423 11.37 -44.69 11.40
N SER A 424 12.66 -44.93 11.10
CA SER A 424 13.77 -44.54 11.99
C SER A 424 13.97 -43.01 12.02
N ILE A 425 13.95 -42.34 10.86
CA ILE A 425 13.92 -40.87 10.73
C ILE A 425 12.80 -40.29 11.60
N ARG A 426 11.56 -40.75 11.41
CA ARG A 426 10.39 -40.25 12.15
C ARG A 426 10.50 -40.46 13.67
N ARG A 427 11.15 -41.54 14.12
CA ARG A 427 11.40 -41.83 15.54
C ARG A 427 12.50 -40.94 16.15
N ARG A 428 13.40 -40.39 15.32
CA ARG A 428 14.51 -39.49 15.72
C ARG A 428 14.15 -38.01 15.67
N LEU A 429 12.95 -37.64 15.24
CA LEU A 429 12.48 -36.26 15.27
C LEU A 429 12.32 -35.76 16.72
N PRO A 430 12.78 -34.54 17.04
CA PRO A 430 12.67 -33.97 18.38
C PRO A 430 11.20 -33.70 18.74
N SER A 431 10.78 -34.10 19.94
CA SER A 431 9.39 -33.91 20.40
C SER A 431 9.05 -32.47 20.80
N ASN A 432 10.04 -31.58 20.90
CA ASN A 432 9.87 -30.15 21.12
C ASN A 432 10.79 -29.35 20.20
N THR A 433 10.27 -29.03 19.02
CA THR A 433 10.96 -28.32 17.95
C THR A 433 11.51 -26.95 18.36
N GLU A 434 10.86 -26.23 19.28
CA GLU A 434 11.37 -24.92 19.72
C GLU A 434 12.57 -25.02 20.68
N ALA A 435 12.73 -26.17 21.36
CA ALA A 435 13.81 -26.41 22.31
C ALA A 435 15.05 -27.06 21.67
N GLN A 436 14.84 -27.90 20.66
CA GLN A 436 15.89 -28.64 19.94
C GLN A 436 15.57 -28.69 18.43
N PRO A 437 15.64 -27.55 17.72
CA PRO A 437 15.44 -27.54 16.26
C PRO A 437 16.63 -28.19 15.56
N LEU A 438 16.36 -28.93 14.48
CA LEU A 438 17.42 -29.53 13.65
C LEU A 438 18.13 -28.47 12.79
N CYS A 439 19.37 -28.73 12.39
CA CYS A 439 20.18 -27.88 11.51
C CYS A 439 20.51 -28.61 10.20
N LEU A 440 19.64 -28.49 9.19
CA LEU A 440 19.82 -29.14 7.88
C LEU A 440 20.60 -28.25 6.88
N PRO A 441 21.64 -28.78 6.20
CA PRO A 441 22.30 -28.06 5.11
C PRO A 441 21.38 -27.82 3.89
N PRO A 442 21.47 -26.66 3.19
CA PRO A 442 20.61 -26.35 2.05
C PRO A 442 20.81 -27.28 0.85
N SER A 443 22.03 -27.83 0.69
CA SER A 443 22.33 -28.89 -0.27
C SER A 443 21.51 -30.15 0.02
N GLN A 444 21.46 -30.57 1.29
CA GLN A 444 20.70 -31.75 1.69
C GLN A 444 19.19 -31.53 1.49
N SER A 445 18.64 -30.35 1.81
CA SER A 445 17.23 -30.03 1.50
C SER A 445 16.91 -30.24 0.01
N SER A 446 17.77 -29.75 -0.88
CA SER A 446 17.60 -29.93 -2.34
C SER A 446 17.68 -31.40 -2.76
N CYS A 447 18.51 -32.21 -2.10
CA CYS A 447 18.58 -33.66 -2.31
C CYS A 447 17.34 -34.40 -1.77
N LEU A 448 16.74 -33.94 -0.66
CA LEU A 448 15.48 -34.49 -0.13
C LEU A 448 14.31 -34.21 -1.08
N ASP A 449 14.13 -32.97 -1.54
CA ASP A 449 13.05 -32.59 -2.47
C ASP A 449 13.16 -33.36 -3.80
N LEU A 450 14.38 -33.51 -4.36
CA LEU A 450 14.62 -34.30 -5.57
C LEU A 450 14.34 -35.80 -5.37
N ALA A 451 14.62 -36.34 -4.19
CA ALA A 451 14.31 -37.73 -3.85
C ALA A 451 12.80 -37.94 -3.69
N LEU A 452 12.07 -37.00 -3.08
CA LEU A 452 10.60 -37.04 -3.01
C LEU A 452 9.98 -37.03 -4.40
N HIS A 453 10.37 -36.08 -5.25
CA HIS A 453 9.82 -35.95 -6.61
C HIS A 453 10.01 -37.24 -7.43
N LYS A 454 11.23 -37.81 -7.41
CA LYS A 454 11.53 -39.10 -8.04
C LYS A 454 10.70 -40.26 -7.49
N LEU A 455 10.49 -40.31 -6.17
CA LEU A 455 9.73 -41.36 -5.52
C LEU A 455 8.22 -41.27 -5.83
N VAL A 456 7.67 -40.06 -5.87
CA VAL A 456 6.28 -39.77 -6.28
C VAL A 456 6.06 -40.15 -7.75
N ILE A 457 7.01 -39.85 -8.64
CA ILE A 457 6.95 -40.28 -10.05
C ILE A 457 6.94 -41.81 -10.16
N CYS A 458 7.81 -42.51 -9.42
CA CYS A 458 7.82 -43.97 -9.42
C CYS A 458 6.49 -44.56 -8.94
N ALA A 459 5.93 -44.04 -7.83
CA ALA A 459 4.60 -44.45 -7.35
C ALA A 459 3.49 -44.13 -8.37
N ARG A 460 3.56 -42.99 -9.08
CA ARG A 460 2.59 -42.65 -10.15
C ARG A 460 2.67 -43.61 -11.34
N CYS A 461 3.86 -44.06 -11.74
CA CYS A 461 4.01 -45.09 -12.77
C CYS A 461 3.35 -46.42 -12.34
N LEU A 462 3.53 -46.82 -11.09
CA LEU A 462 2.95 -48.05 -10.54
C LEU A 462 1.44 -47.96 -10.35
N PHE A 463 0.91 -46.84 -9.87
CA PHE A 463 -0.53 -46.60 -9.79
C PHE A 463 -1.21 -46.66 -11.16
N ALA A 464 -0.65 -45.95 -12.16
CA ALA A 464 -1.17 -45.98 -13.53
C ALA A 464 -1.12 -47.41 -14.13
N THR A 465 -0.03 -48.14 -13.88
CA THR A 465 0.11 -49.54 -14.28
C THR A 465 -0.95 -50.42 -13.59
N THR A 466 -1.14 -50.28 -12.28
CA THR A 466 -2.07 -51.07 -11.48
C THR A 466 -3.52 -50.81 -11.90
N LYS A 467 -3.89 -49.56 -12.18
CA LYS A 467 -5.19 -49.20 -12.76
C LYS A 467 -5.40 -49.80 -14.15
N SER A 468 -4.40 -49.75 -15.03
CA SER A 468 -4.47 -50.38 -16.35
C SER A 468 -4.61 -51.91 -16.25
N THR A 469 -3.87 -52.54 -15.34
CA THR A 469 -3.94 -53.99 -15.09
C THR A 469 -5.30 -54.39 -14.52
N GLY A 470 -5.83 -53.62 -13.56
CA GLY A 470 -7.17 -53.82 -12.98
C GLY A 470 -8.26 -53.76 -14.05
N GLN A 471 -8.24 -52.74 -14.92
CA GLN A 471 -9.16 -52.65 -16.06
C GLN A 471 -9.05 -53.83 -17.05
N MET A 472 -7.84 -54.38 -17.24
CA MET A 472 -7.66 -55.62 -18.01
C MET A 472 -8.22 -56.85 -17.28
N VAL A 473 -8.06 -56.96 -15.96
CA VAL A 473 -8.70 -58.02 -15.16
C VAL A 473 -10.23 -57.88 -15.24
N ALA A 474 -10.78 -56.69 -14.98
CA ALA A 474 -12.22 -56.41 -15.01
C ALA A 474 -12.88 -56.78 -16.35
N THR A 475 -12.18 -56.61 -17.47
CA THR A 475 -12.66 -57.02 -18.81
C THR A 475 -12.46 -58.51 -19.11
N GLN A 476 -11.58 -59.22 -18.40
CA GLN A 476 -11.30 -60.66 -18.56
C GLN A 476 -11.90 -61.54 -17.45
N MET A 477 -12.51 -60.97 -16.40
CA MET A 477 -13.08 -61.72 -15.26
C MET A 477 -14.19 -62.72 -15.64
N ALA A 478 -14.73 -62.66 -16.85
CA ALA A 478 -15.61 -63.70 -17.41
C ALA A 478 -14.92 -65.09 -17.52
N GLU A 479 -13.59 -65.14 -17.50
CA GLU A 479 -12.79 -66.36 -17.72
C GLU A 479 -12.01 -66.84 -16.48
N HIS A 480 -12.18 -66.19 -15.32
CA HIS A 480 -11.54 -66.52 -14.02
C HIS A 480 -10.00 -66.68 -14.02
N THR A 481 -9.32 -66.33 -15.12
CA THR A 481 -7.90 -66.62 -15.34
C THR A 481 -7.02 -65.42 -14.93
N SER A 482 -5.87 -65.68 -14.31
CA SER A 482 -4.88 -64.64 -13.98
C SER A 482 -4.19 -64.11 -15.24
N LEU A 483 -3.88 -62.81 -15.27
CA LEU A 483 -3.16 -62.20 -16.38
C LEU A 483 -1.74 -62.76 -16.50
N ASP A 484 -1.29 -63.02 -17.73
CA ASP A 484 0.12 -63.32 -17.98
C ASP A 484 1.00 -62.10 -17.64
N THR A 485 2.05 -62.37 -16.87
CA THR A 485 3.10 -61.42 -16.49
C THR A 485 3.71 -60.69 -17.69
N SER A 486 3.87 -61.34 -18.85
CA SER A 486 4.44 -60.69 -20.05
C SER A 486 3.46 -59.71 -20.71
N VAL A 487 2.16 -59.98 -20.62
CA VAL A 487 1.08 -59.09 -21.10
C VAL A 487 0.99 -57.85 -20.20
N VAL A 488 0.97 -58.03 -18.88
CA VAL A 488 0.95 -56.89 -17.92
C VAL A 488 2.19 -56.01 -18.10
N LEU A 489 3.36 -56.61 -18.31
CA LEU A 489 4.59 -55.89 -18.59
C LEU A 489 4.50 -55.05 -19.87
N ARG A 490 4.05 -55.65 -20.98
CA ARG A 490 4.05 -55.04 -22.30
C ARG A 490 2.92 -54.02 -22.52
N GLU A 491 1.71 -54.31 -22.04
CA GLU A 491 0.51 -53.51 -22.28
C GLU A 491 0.20 -52.51 -21.16
N CYS A 492 0.55 -52.81 -19.90
CA CYS A 492 0.28 -51.92 -18.76
C CYS A 492 1.52 -51.13 -18.33
N LEU A 493 2.62 -51.81 -17.95
CA LEU A 493 3.79 -51.13 -17.35
C LEU A 493 4.53 -50.25 -18.36
N VAL A 494 4.82 -50.76 -19.57
CA VAL A 494 5.58 -50.02 -20.58
C VAL A 494 4.86 -48.75 -21.05
N PRO A 495 3.55 -48.75 -21.40
CA PRO A 495 2.84 -47.53 -21.76
C PRO A 495 2.67 -46.56 -20.58
N SER A 496 2.25 -47.04 -19.42
CA SER A 496 2.03 -46.20 -18.23
C SER A 496 3.32 -45.49 -17.79
N THR A 497 4.44 -46.20 -17.75
CA THR A 497 5.73 -45.62 -17.36
C THR A 497 6.24 -44.62 -18.40
N LYS A 498 6.06 -44.90 -19.70
CA LYS A 498 6.43 -43.94 -20.76
C LYS A 498 5.59 -42.67 -20.73
N MET A 499 4.29 -42.80 -20.52
CA MET A 499 3.38 -41.65 -20.37
C MET A 499 3.80 -40.77 -19.20
N VAL A 500 3.90 -41.33 -17.99
CA VAL A 500 4.24 -40.57 -16.77
C VAL A 500 5.64 -39.95 -16.87
N LEU A 501 6.63 -40.65 -17.43
CA LEU A 501 7.96 -40.06 -17.62
C LEU A 501 7.98 -38.94 -18.68
N SER A 502 7.15 -39.02 -19.72
CA SER A 502 7.08 -37.98 -20.76
C SER A 502 6.50 -36.65 -20.29
N GLU A 503 5.83 -36.64 -19.12
CA GLU A 503 5.37 -35.42 -18.44
C GLU A 503 6.43 -34.80 -17.50
N THR A 504 7.67 -35.34 -17.46
CA THR A 504 8.68 -34.98 -16.47
C THR A 504 10.06 -34.73 -17.09
N ASP A 505 10.85 -33.83 -16.49
CA ASP A 505 12.24 -33.55 -16.92
C ASP A 505 13.25 -34.68 -16.59
N ILE A 506 12.78 -35.91 -16.32
CA ILE A 506 13.65 -37.06 -16.09
C ILE A 506 14.12 -37.61 -17.45
N PRO A 507 15.44 -37.64 -17.74
CA PRO A 507 15.95 -38.12 -19.02
C PRO A 507 15.77 -39.64 -19.16
N ALA A 508 14.67 -40.05 -19.76
CA ALA A 508 14.43 -41.44 -20.13
C ALA A 508 15.38 -41.87 -21.27
N GLY A 509 16.19 -42.90 -21.02
CA GLY A 509 17.01 -43.50 -22.06
C GLY A 509 16.14 -44.28 -23.05
N ASN A 510 16.12 -43.87 -24.32
CA ASN A 510 15.33 -44.53 -25.38
C ASN A 510 15.68 -46.04 -25.58
N THR A 511 16.79 -46.51 -25.01
CA THR A 511 17.29 -47.88 -25.10
C THR A 511 17.24 -48.66 -23.77
N THR A 512 16.92 -48.03 -22.64
CA THR A 512 16.85 -48.70 -21.32
C THR A 512 15.46 -49.26 -21.05
N PRO A 513 15.32 -50.52 -20.56
CA PRO A 513 14.04 -51.05 -20.13
C PRO A 513 13.38 -50.19 -19.05
N VAL A 514 12.04 -50.11 -19.07
CA VAL A 514 11.28 -49.32 -18.09
C VAL A 514 11.45 -49.86 -16.67
N GLU A 515 11.52 -51.19 -16.51
CA GLU A 515 11.77 -51.87 -15.24
C GLU A 515 13.09 -51.42 -14.62
N SER A 516 14.18 -51.49 -15.39
CA SER A 516 15.52 -51.06 -14.96
C SER A 516 15.56 -49.57 -14.62
N SER A 517 14.75 -48.75 -15.32
CA SER A 517 14.64 -47.32 -15.06
C SER A 517 13.93 -47.03 -13.72
N LEU A 518 12.83 -47.73 -13.44
CA LEU A 518 12.11 -47.63 -12.15
C LEU A 518 12.97 -48.14 -10.99
N VAL A 519 13.66 -49.27 -11.16
CA VAL A 519 14.58 -49.82 -10.15
C VAL A 519 15.73 -48.85 -9.87
N ALA A 520 16.40 -48.31 -10.90
CA ALA A 520 17.49 -47.35 -10.72
C ALA A 520 17.03 -46.04 -10.03
N ILE A 521 15.79 -45.61 -10.26
CA ILE A 521 15.16 -44.49 -9.53
C ILE A 521 14.99 -44.85 -8.05
N LEU A 522 14.42 -46.02 -7.74
CA LEU A 522 14.19 -46.48 -6.37
C LEU A 522 15.48 -46.76 -5.60
N GLU A 523 16.50 -47.35 -6.22
CA GLU A 523 17.84 -47.49 -5.64
C GLU A 523 18.45 -46.13 -5.28
N GLY A 524 18.27 -45.13 -6.16
CA GLY A 524 18.72 -43.75 -5.92
C GLY A 524 18.04 -43.11 -4.71
N VAL A 525 16.72 -43.26 -4.59
CA VAL A 525 15.95 -42.76 -3.44
C VAL A 525 16.27 -43.55 -2.17
N SER A 526 16.34 -44.89 -2.24
CA SER A 526 16.67 -45.78 -1.13
C SER A 526 18.01 -45.42 -0.50
N ARG A 527 19.03 -45.15 -1.33
CA ARG A 527 20.33 -44.62 -0.87
C ARG A 527 20.21 -43.25 -0.19
N GLN A 528 19.42 -42.31 -0.72
CA GLN A 528 19.24 -40.98 -0.10
C GLN A 528 18.47 -41.06 1.23
N VAL A 529 17.42 -41.89 1.32
CA VAL A 529 16.64 -42.10 2.55
C VAL A 529 17.51 -42.79 3.62
N SER A 530 18.30 -43.80 3.23
CA SER A 530 19.27 -44.47 4.12
C SER A 530 20.36 -43.52 4.62
N ALA A 531 20.97 -42.72 3.73
CA ALA A 531 21.95 -41.70 4.11
C ALA A 531 21.36 -40.67 5.09
N THR A 532 20.12 -40.23 4.88
CA THR A 532 19.42 -39.31 5.78
C THR A 532 19.12 -39.94 7.15
N ALA A 533 18.72 -41.22 7.16
CA ALA A 533 18.49 -41.98 8.40
C ALA A 533 19.77 -42.21 9.22
N SER A 534 20.90 -42.42 8.53
CA SER A 534 22.25 -42.51 9.09
C SER A 534 22.74 -41.17 9.62
N ALA A 535 22.56 -40.07 8.89
CA ALA A 535 22.96 -38.74 9.34
C ALA A 535 22.24 -38.34 10.65
N MET A 536 20.94 -38.66 10.76
CA MET A 536 20.17 -38.54 12.00
C MET A 536 20.56 -39.56 13.10
N GLU A 537 21.28 -40.62 12.78
CA GLU A 537 21.82 -41.58 13.77
C GLU A 537 23.11 -41.05 14.43
N HIS A 538 23.93 -40.34 13.65
CA HIS A 538 25.23 -39.81 14.07
C HIS A 538 25.16 -38.36 14.59
N GLY A 539 23.95 -37.76 14.65
CA GLY A 539 23.74 -36.39 15.13
C GLY A 539 24.19 -35.31 14.15
N GLU A 540 24.32 -35.61 12.85
CA GLU A 540 24.82 -34.66 11.84
C GLU A 540 23.90 -33.44 11.63
N TYR A 541 22.64 -33.52 12.07
CA TYR A 541 21.65 -32.43 12.01
C TYR A 541 21.25 -31.93 13.41
N ASP A 542 21.96 -32.33 14.47
CA ASP A 542 21.64 -31.93 15.85
C ASP A 542 21.79 -30.41 16.04
N PHE A 543 21.14 -29.88 17.07
CA PHE A 543 21.12 -28.45 17.34
C PHE A 543 22.52 -27.92 17.74
N ASP A 544 23.11 -27.12 16.86
CA ASP A 544 24.43 -26.48 17.01
C ASP A 544 24.51 -25.40 18.13
N GLY A 545 23.41 -25.15 18.84
CA GLY A 545 23.30 -24.13 19.87
C GLY A 545 22.94 -22.73 19.36
N THR A 546 22.81 -22.52 18.04
CA THR A 546 22.50 -21.20 17.47
C THR A 546 21.04 -20.81 17.70
N LYS A 547 20.80 -19.96 18.70
CA LYS A 547 19.47 -19.41 18.98
C LYS A 547 19.04 -18.43 17.89
N LYS A 548 18.43 -18.96 16.83
CA LYS A 548 17.83 -18.17 15.74
C LYS A 548 16.73 -17.28 16.31
N ALA A 549 16.88 -15.96 16.18
CA ALA A 549 15.87 -15.01 16.62
C ALA A 549 14.58 -15.19 15.78
N LYS A 550 13.42 -15.33 16.43
CA LYS A 550 12.13 -15.41 15.73
C LYS A 550 11.92 -14.12 14.93
N LYS A 551 12.01 -14.21 13.60
CA LYS A 551 11.77 -13.10 12.67
C LYS A 551 10.29 -12.71 12.71
N GLN A 552 9.99 -11.41 12.62
CA GLN A 552 8.61 -10.94 12.54
C GLN A 552 8.05 -11.21 11.13
N GLU A 553 6.86 -11.82 11.06
CA GLU A 553 6.22 -12.17 9.79
C GLU A 553 6.03 -10.96 8.84
N PRO A 554 6.18 -11.14 7.51
CA PRO A 554 6.01 -10.07 6.52
C PRO A 554 4.68 -9.33 6.58
N ILE A 555 3.58 -10.02 6.91
CA ILE A 555 2.25 -9.41 7.02
C ILE A 555 2.17 -8.46 8.23
N VAL A 556 2.81 -8.81 9.36
CA VAL A 556 2.89 -7.92 10.53
C VAL A 556 3.84 -6.75 10.26
N LEU A 557 4.94 -6.97 9.53
CA LEU A 557 5.82 -5.89 9.07
C LEU A 557 5.09 -4.92 8.13
N ARG A 558 4.25 -5.41 7.22
CA ARG A 558 3.36 -4.58 6.36
C ARG A 558 2.35 -3.80 7.21
N ALA A 559 1.67 -4.43 8.16
CA ALA A 559 0.72 -3.77 9.06
C ALA A 559 1.37 -2.69 9.94
N VAL A 560 2.62 -2.90 10.41
CA VAL A 560 3.39 -1.89 11.14
C VAL A 560 3.83 -0.74 10.23
N ALA A 561 4.24 -1.02 8.99
CA ALA A 561 4.57 0.01 8.00
C ALA A 561 3.35 0.86 7.63
N TYR A 562 2.19 0.23 7.43
CA TYR A 562 0.91 0.91 7.19
C TYR A 562 0.56 1.88 8.34
N LYS A 563 0.62 1.42 9.60
CA LYS A 563 0.33 2.26 10.77
C LYS A 563 1.29 3.45 10.92
N ARG A 564 2.56 3.30 10.53
CA ARG A 564 3.52 4.41 10.46
C ARG A 564 3.13 5.40 9.35
N ALA A 565 2.92 4.90 8.14
CA ALA A 565 2.52 5.74 7.00
C ALA A 565 1.24 6.53 7.25
N GLN A 566 0.27 5.97 8.00
CA GLN A 566 -0.91 6.69 8.46
C GLN A 566 -0.55 7.84 9.41
N SER A 567 0.26 7.59 10.46
CA SER A 567 0.72 8.63 11.39
C SER A 567 1.59 9.71 10.72
N ASP A 568 2.38 9.33 9.72
CA ASP A 568 3.18 10.25 8.91
C ASP A 568 2.28 11.11 8.00
N LEU A 569 1.22 10.54 7.42
CA LEU A 569 0.21 11.25 6.64
C LEU A 569 -0.57 12.26 7.51
N GLU A 570 -0.98 11.87 8.72
CA GLU A 570 -1.58 12.77 9.70
C GLU A 570 -0.63 13.93 10.08
N SER A 571 0.66 13.64 10.27
CA SER A 571 1.70 14.68 10.51
C SER A 571 1.90 15.61 9.31
N CYS A 572 1.85 15.09 8.08
CA CYS A 572 1.97 15.89 6.86
C CYS A 572 0.71 16.73 6.59
N ARG A 573 -0.48 16.20 6.90
CA ARG A 573 -1.74 16.93 6.84
C ARG A 573 -1.73 18.15 7.77
N GLY A 574 -1.34 18.00 9.02
CA GLY A 574 -1.24 19.13 9.95
C GLY A 574 -0.23 20.21 9.49
N LYS A 575 0.85 19.82 8.79
CA LYS A 575 1.80 20.77 8.17
C LYS A 575 1.18 21.48 6.96
N LEU A 576 0.35 20.78 6.16
CA LEU A 576 -0.37 21.38 5.04
C LEU A 576 -1.40 22.40 5.53
N GLU A 577 -2.22 22.05 6.52
CA GLU A 577 -3.21 22.94 7.13
C GLU A 577 -2.55 24.23 7.70
N LEU A 578 -1.37 24.12 8.31
CA LEU A 578 -0.57 25.28 8.74
C LEU A 578 -0.05 26.13 7.55
N LYS A 579 0.33 25.51 6.43
CA LYS A 579 0.76 26.25 5.23
C LYS A 579 -0.40 26.89 4.48
N GLU A 580 -1.59 26.31 4.52
CA GLU A 580 -2.82 26.95 4.02
C GLU A 580 -3.22 28.17 4.88
N GLU A 581 -2.94 28.14 6.19
CA GLU A 581 -3.07 29.32 7.07
C GLU A 581 -2.07 30.42 6.66
N GLU A 582 -0.76 30.11 6.60
CA GLU A 582 0.28 31.06 6.20
C GLU A 582 0.00 31.69 4.82
N VAL A 583 -0.40 30.89 3.82
CA VAL A 583 -0.73 31.39 2.47
C VAL A 583 -1.93 32.34 2.51
N ARG A 584 -2.94 32.05 3.35
CA ARG A 584 -4.15 32.87 3.48
C ARG A 584 -3.89 34.16 4.26
N GLU A 585 -3.05 34.14 5.30
CA GLU A 585 -2.55 35.36 5.95
C GLU A 585 -1.77 36.24 4.95
N LEU A 586 -0.88 35.64 4.16
CA LEU A 586 -0.12 36.34 3.12
C LEU A 586 -1.02 36.93 2.02
N GLN A 587 -2.08 36.23 1.61
CA GLN A 587 -3.08 36.77 0.66
C GLN A 587 -3.83 37.97 1.23
N VAL A 588 -4.23 37.94 2.51
CA VAL A 588 -4.87 39.09 3.19
C VAL A 588 -3.90 40.26 3.32
N ALA A 589 -2.64 40.00 3.68
CA ALA A 589 -1.59 41.02 3.75
C ALA A 589 -1.30 41.64 2.36
N LEU A 590 -1.20 40.82 1.31
CA LEU A 590 -1.00 41.26 -0.07
C LEU A 590 -2.16 42.14 -0.54
N LYS A 591 -3.41 41.73 -0.29
CA LYS A 591 -4.59 42.55 -0.61
C LYS A 591 -4.56 43.90 0.10
N LYS A 592 -4.27 43.92 1.41
CA LYS A 592 -4.12 45.16 2.16
C LYS A 592 -3.04 46.08 1.58
N ARG A 593 -1.91 45.53 1.12
CA ARG A 593 -0.87 46.31 0.42
C ARG A 593 -1.33 46.83 -0.93
N ALA A 594 -2.12 46.08 -1.70
CA ALA A 594 -2.71 46.56 -2.94
C ALA A 594 -3.71 47.71 -2.69
N ASP A 595 -4.54 47.59 -1.65
CA ASP A 595 -5.48 48.64 -1.23
C ASP A 595 -4.70 49.91 -0.79
N GLU A 596 -3.66 49.78 0.05
CA GLU A 596 -2.76 50.87 0.47
C GLU A 596 -2.06 51.55 -0.73
N ILE A 597 -1.57 50.77 -1.70
CA ILE A 597 -0.95 51.30 -2.93
C ILE A 597 -1.99 52.08 -3.74
N SER A 598 -3.21 51.56 -3.93
CA SER A 598 -4.26 52.24 -4.68
C SER A 598 -4.63 53.61 -4.07
N GLU A 599 -4.70 53.68 -2.73
CA GLU A 599 -4.97 54.92 -2.00
C GLU A 599 -3.82 55.93 -2.17
N LEU A 600 -2.57 55.46 -2.15
CA LEU A 600 -1.39 56.29 -2.41
C LEU A 600 -1.34 56.79 -3.86
N THR A 601 -1.65 55.95 -4.85
CA THR A 601 -1.74 56.34 -6.27
C THR A 601 -2.81 57.42 -6.47
N VAL A 602 -3.98 57.30 -5.84
CA VAL A 602 -5.01 58.36 -5.89
C VAL A 602 -4.50 59.66 -5.25
N ARG A 603 -3.79 59.61 -4.11
CA ARG A 603 -3.17 60.79 -3.50
C ARG A 603 -2.12 61.44 -4.41
N VAL A 604 -1.29 60.65 -5.09
CA VAL A 604 -0.27 61.14 -6.05
C VAL A 604 -0.96 61.84 -7.22
N ASN A 605 -1.91 61.19 -7.90
CA ASN A 605 -2.65 61.77 -9.03
C ASN A 605 -3.37 63.08 -8.64
N MET A 606 -3.90 63.17 -7.41
CA MET A 606 -4.49 64.41 -6.87
C MET A 606 -3.45 65.50 -6.58
N ALA A 607 -2.24 65.15 -6.13
CA ALA A 607 -1.15 66.09 -5.90
C ALA A 607 -0.58 66.61 -7.23
N GLU A 608 -0.37 65.75 -8.21
CA GLU A 608 0.07 66.11 -9.56
C GLU A 608 -0.92 67.04 -10.26
N LYS A 609 -2.23 66.74 -10.20
CA LYS A 609 -3.26 67.63 -10.77
C LYS A 609 -3.33 68.99 -10.07
N LYS A 610 -3.02 69.07 -8.77
CA LYS A 610 -2.86 70.35 -8.04
C LYS A 610 -1.59 71.09 -8.46
N LEU A 611 -0.49 70.36 -8.70
CA LEU A 611 0.76 70.94 -9.18
C LEU A 611 0.63 71.48 -10.61
N GLU A 612 -0.04 70.76 -11.50
CA GLU A 612 -0.30 71.17 -12.89
C GLU A 612 -1.20 72.42 -12.96
N THR A 613 -2.29 72.45 -12.18
CA THR A 613 -3.20 73.62 -12.14
C THR A 613 -2.53 74.83 -11.48
N SER A 614 -1.74 74.65 -10.42
CA SER A 614 -0.90 75.72 -9.84
C SER A 614 0.18 76.19 -10.83
N GLY A 615 0.79 75.27 -11.57
CA GLY A 615 1.79 75.54 -12.61
C GLY A 615 1.22 76.43 -13.72
N LYS A 616 0.06 76.08 -14.28
CA LYS A 616 -0.66 76.90 -15.26
C LYS A 616 -1.00 78.29 -14.69
N GLY A 617 -1.56 78.35 -13.48
CA GLY A 617 -1.88 79.61 -12.80
C GLY A 617 -0.65 80.44 -12.41
N ASN A 618 0.55 79.87 -12.37
CA ASN A 618 1.80 80.60 -12.16
C ASN A 618 2.45 81.04 -13.49
N LEU A 619 2.37 80.22 -14.55
CA LEU A 619 2.74 80.61 -15.91
C LEU A 619 1.92 81.81 -16.38
N GLU A 620 0.61 81.84 -16.13
CA GLU A 620 -0.22 83.01 -16.40
C GLU A 620 0.25 84.28 -15.66
N LYS A 621 0.72 84.16 -14.42
CA LYS A 621 1.26 85.31 -13.66
C LYS A 621 2.59 85.77 -14.25
N ILE A 622 3.45 84.83 -14.65
CA ILE A 622 4.73 85.13 -15.33
C ILE A 622 4.46 85.90 -16.61
N ILE A 623 3.59 85.40 -17.50
CA ILE A 623 3.21 86.08 -18.76
C ILE A 623 2.66 87.49 -18.50
N ARG A 624 1.80 87.68 -17.50
CA ARG A 624 1.27 89.01 -17.13
C ARG A 624 2.36 89.95 -16.57
N LEU A 625 3.35 89.41 -15.86
CA LEU A 625 4.49 90.18 -15.35
C LEU A 625 5.47 90.54 -16.48
N GLU A 626 5.74 89.62 -17.41
CA GLU A 626 6.56 89.85 -18.61
C GLU A 626 5.93 90.90 -19.52
N GLN A 627 4.63 90.81 -19.80
CA GLN A 627 3.89 91.84 -20.55
C GLN A 627 3.98 93.22 -19.88
N ARG A 628 3.82 93.26 -18.55
CA ARG A 628 3.92 94.53 -17.79
C ARG A 628 5.35 95.08 -17.77
N LEU A 629 6.36 94.21 -17.69
CA LEU A 629 7.78 94.59 -17.76
C LEU A 629 8.10 95.15 -19.15
N GLN A 630 7.62 94.50 -20.22
CA GLN A 630 7.77 94.97 -21.59
C GLN A 630 7.06 96.32 -21.84
N MET A 631 5.89 96.56 -21.22
CA MET A 631 5.25 97.88 -21.23
C MET A 631 6.15 98.93 -20.56
N MET A 632 6.61 98.69 -19.32
CA MET A 632 7.49 99.61 -18.60
C MET A 632 8.80 99.89 -19.36
N GLU A 633 9.40 98.89 -20.01
CA GLU A 633 10.58 99.06 -20.86
C GLU A 633 10.31 99.93 -22.09
N ASN A 634 9.14 99.78 -22.72
CA ASN A 634 8.76 100.58 -23.90
C ASN A 634 8.43 102.02 -23.51
N GLU A 635 7.75 102.23 -22.38
CA GLU A 635 7.54 103.55 -21.78
C GLU A 635 8.88 104.21 -21.44
N GLN A 636 9.80 103.49 -20.78
CA GLN A 636 11.14 103.97 -20.48
C GLN A 636 11.90 104.37 -21.75
N LYS A 637 11.98 103.49 -22.77
CA LYS A 637 12.64 103.76 -24.06
C LYS A 637 12.01 104.92 -24.84
N GLN A 638 10.73 105.22 -24.63
CA GLN A 638 10.11 106.41 -25.20
C GLN A 638 10.56 107.66 -24.43
N THR A 639 10.48 107.67 -23.10
CA THR A 639 10.96 108.81 -22.30
C THR A 639 12.45 109.08 -22.51
N GLU A 640 13.27 108.04 -22.70
CA GLU A 640 14.69 108.15 -23.03
C GLU A 640 14.91 108.90 -24.35
N LYS A 641 14.19 108.55 -25.42
CA LYS A 641 14.21 109.29 -26.70
C LYS A 641 13.69 110.72 -26.58
N ASP A 642 12.68 110.95 -25.75
CA ASP A 642 12.12 112.29 -25.51
C ASP A 642 13.14 113.16 -24.76
N TYR A 643 13.91 112.57 -23.83
CA TYR A 643 15.07 113.22 -23.20
C TYR A 643 16.24 113.43 -24.18
N GLU A 644 16.56 112.48 -25.05
CA GLU A 644 17.56 112.66 -26.12
C GLU A 644 17.19 113.85 -27.02
N HIS A 645 15.94 113.93 -27.49
CA HIS A 645 15.45 115.07 -28.29
C HIS A 645 15.52 116.40 -27.53
N ALA A 646 15.21 116.41 -26.23
CA ALA A 646 15.34 117.60 -25.40
C ALA A 646 16.82 118.02 -25.20
N ILE A 647 17.73 117.05 -25.06
CA ILE A 647 19.18 117.28 -24.96
C ILE A 647 19.73 117.80 -26.28
N ASP A 648 19.36 117.24 -27.43
CA ASP A 648 19.80 117.71 -28.74
C ASP A 648 19.23 119.08 -29.10
N ALA A 649 17.99 119.39 -28.72
CA ALA A 649 17.44 120.73 -28.82
C ALA A 649 18.24 121.74 -27.98
N MET A 650 18.52 121.41 -26.70
CA MET A 650 19.35 122.24 -25.83
C MET A 650 20.80 122.37 -26.33
N ASN A 651 21.39 121.32 -26.90
CA ASN A 651 22.72 121.37 -27.52
C ASN A 651 22.72 122.29 -28.75
N SER A 652 21.70 122.18 -29.62
CA SER A 652 21.52 123.06 -30.77
C SER A 652 21.39 124.53 -30.36
N ASP A 653 20.62 124.82 -29.31
CA ASP A 653 20.48 126.18 -28.76
C ASP A 653 21.77 126.66 -28.08
N VAL A 654 22.50 125.79 -27.40
CA VAL A 654 23.84 126.08 -26.87
C VAL A 654 24.85 126.36 -28.01
N GLU A 655 24.76 125.69 -29.16
CA GLU A 655 25.58 126.01 -30.33
C GLU A 655 25.19 127.34 -31.00
N LYS A 656 23.89 127.63 -31.14
CA LYS A 656 23.39 128.94 -31.58
C LYS A 656 23.92 130.05 -30.66
N LEU A 657 23.73 129.90 -29.34
CA LEU A 657 24.21 130.84 -28.34
C LEU A 657 25.74 130.96 -28.33
N LYS A 658 26.51 129.87 -28.52
CA LYS A 658 27.98 129.94 -28.69
C LYS A 658 28.36 130.73 -29.94
N LYS A 659 27.69 130.50 -31.06
CA LYS A 659 27.93 131.20 -32.34
C LYS A 659 27.58 132.68 -32.22
N GLU A 660 26.43 133.01 -31.64
CA GLU A 660 26.05 134.38 -31.29
C GLU A 660 27.04 135.02 -30.30
N ASN A 661 27.56 134.28 -29.33
CA ASN A 661 28.56 134.78 -28.39
C ASN A 661 29.92 135.03 -29.07
N ILE A 662 30.27 134.26 -30.12
CA ILE A 662 31.44 134.50 -30.97
C ILE A 662 31.22 135.75 -31.84
N ASP A 663 30.09 135.86 -32.54
CA ASP A 663 29.71 137.03 -33.33
C ASP A 663 29.65 138.30 -32.47
N LEU A 664 29.08 138.21 -31.26
CA LEU A 664 29.02 139.30 -30.28
C LEU A 664 30.42 139.61 -29.73
N LYS A 665 31.30 138.63 -29.49
CA LYS A 665 32.70 138.91 -29.12
C LYS A 665 33.51 139.52 -30.26
N GLU A 666 33.20 139.21 -31.52
CA GLU A 666 33.86 139.84 -32.66
C GLU A 666 33.33 141.28 -32.87
N ARG A 667 32.02 141.51 -32.73
CA ARG A 667 31.43 142.85 -32.65
C ARG A 667 32.02 143.65 -31.47
N LEU A 668 32.12 143.05 -30.28
CA LEU A 668 32.71 143.66 -29.10
C LEU A 668 34.20 143.96 -29.30
N ARG A 669 34.97 143.11 -29.98
CA ARG A 669 36.38 143.40 -30.35
C ARG A 669 36.49 144.53 -31.39
N LYS A 670 35.52 144.66 -32.29
CA LYS A 670 35.45 145.76 -33.27
C LYS A 670 35.01 147.08 -32.62
N MET A 671 34.17 147.04 -31.59
CA MET A 671 33.74 148.22 -30.82
C MET A 671 34.74 148.64 -29.73
N SER A 672 35.31 147.69 -28.98
CA SER A 672 36.20 147.93 -27.81
C SER A 672 37.55 148.61 -28.14
N LYS A 673 37.80 149.00 -29.39
CA LYS A 673 38.91 149.90 -29.75
C LYS A 673 38.52 151.38 -29.78
N ASN A 674 37.23 151.71 -29.76
CA ASN A 674 36.71 153.08 -29.82
C ASN A 674 35.66 153.35 -28.72
N ALA A 675 35.61 154.59 -28.24
CA ALA A 675 34.60 155.15 -27.34
C ALA A 675 34.47 154.50 -25.93
N ILE A 676 35.19 155.11 -24.97
CA ILE A 676 34.68 155.30 -23.61
C ILE A 676 33.47 156.25 -23.66
N HIS A 677 32.53 156.13 -22.69
CA HIS A 677 31.71 157.19 -22.04
C HIS A 677 30.17 157.01 -22.09
N PHE A 678 29.51 157.15 -20.92
CA PHE A 678 28.06 157.10 -20.62
C PHE A 678 27.29 155.79 -20.97
N GLY A 679 26.15 155.46 -20.32
CA GLY A 679 25.59 156.01 -19.07
C GLY A 679 24.08 155.75 -18.83
N VAL A 680 23.72 155.32 -17.61
CA VAL A 680 22.38 155.40 -16.95
C VAL A 680 21.24 154.47 -17.47
N ALA A 681 20.24 154.26 -16.60
CA ALA A 681 19.07 153.36 -16.65
C ALA A 681 17.96 153.81 -17.66
N GLU A 682 16.74 153.26 -17.77
CA GLU A 682 15.88 152.38 -16.94
C GLU A 682 14.77 151.78 -17.86
N SER A 683 14.13 150.62 -17.65
CA SER A 683 12.95 150.42 -16.76
C SER A 683 12.02 149.30 -17.31
N SER A 684 11.06 148.82 -16.48
CA SER A 684 9.78 148.13 -16.87
C SER A 684 9.85 146.73 -17.53
N SER A 685 8.88 145.80 -17.34
CA SER A 685 7.80 145.67 -16.34
C SER A 685 7.12 144.28 -16.36
N SER A 686 6.43 143.91 -15.26
CA SER A 686 5.31 142.93 -15.16
C SER A 686 5.58 141.42 -15.39
N SER A 687 4.86 140.46 -14.77
CA SER A 687 3.99 140.44 -13.57
C SER A 687 3.56 139.00 -13.21
N ALA A 688 3.35 138.71 -11.90
CA ALA A 688 2.51 137.61 -11.35
C ALA A 688 2.91 136.14 -11.75
N ALA A 689 2.37 135.02 -11.23
CA ALA A 689 1.49 134.65 -10.11
C ALA A 689 1.69 133.12 -9.81
N GLN A 690 1.36 132.51 -8.66
CA GLN A 690 1.04 133.02 -7.31
C GLN A 690 1.18 131.91 -6.22
N SER A 691 1.02 132.34 -4.96
CA SER A 691 0.61 131.63 -3.72
C SER A 691 -0.17 130.29 -3.84
N SER A 692 0.21 129.21 -3.14
CA SER A 692 -0.23 128.80 -1.77
C SER A 692 -1.52 127.94 -1.75
N THR A 693 -1.92 127.23 -0.68
CA THR A 693 -1.41 127.07 0.71
C THR A 693 -1.57 125.55 1.14
N ASP A 694 -1.79 125.02 2.37
CA ASP A 694 -2.07 125.54 3.73
C ASP A 694 -1.71 124.55 4.89
N GLN A 695 -1.98 125.00 6.13
CA GLN A 695 -2.14 124.33 7.44
C GLN A 695 -2.39 122.79 7.47
N THR A 696 -1.60 121.96 8.15
CA THR A 696 -1.45 121.70 9.63
C THR A 696 -2.64 121.07 10.36
N LEU A 697 -2.41 119.90 10.99
CA LEU A 697 -2.86 119.54 12.35
C LEU A 697 -2.09 118.29 12.86
N ASP A 698 -2.29 117.90 14.13
CA ASP A 698 -1.33 117.09 14.93
C ASP A 698 -1.99 115.89 15.66
N VAL A 699 -1.17 115.10 16.37
CA VAL A 699 -1.48 114.12 17.45
C VAL A 699 -1.66 112.62 17.09
N SER A 700 -0.56 111.88 17.30
CA SER A 700 -0.44 110.47 17.76
C SER A 700 -0.93 109.29 16.88
N GLY A 701 -0.07 108.27 16.73
CA GLY A 701 -0.42 106.98 16.11
C GLY A 701 0.78 106.06 15.81
N THR A 702 1.30 105.36 16.81
CA THR A 702 2.28 104.25 16.64
C THR A 702 1.57 102.93 16.28
N PRO A 703 2.25 101.88 15.77
CA PRO A 703 3.58 101.82 15.11
C PRO A 703 3.63 100.98 13.81
N THR A 704 4.40 101.37 12.78
CA THR A 704 4.95 100.44 11.74
C THR A 704 6.00 101.13 10.83
N GLY A 705 6.92 100.35 10.23
CA GLY A 705 7.92 100.78 9.22
C GLY A 705 9.37 100.67 9.72
N SER A 706 10.27 99.86 9.14
CA SER A 706 10.93 99.94 7.81
C SER A 706 11.94 101.09 7.73
N SER A 707 13.24 100.93 7.44
CA SER A 707 14.06 99.86 6.82
C SER A 707 15.57 100.10 7.16
N PRO A 708 16.58 99.37 6.64
CA PRO A 708 16.60 98.11 5.85
C PRO A 708 17.40 96.96 6.51
N MET A 709 17.22 95.72 6.04
CA MET A 709 18.06 94.58 6.44
C MET A 709 19.41 94.53 5.69
N THR A 710 20.46 94.12 6.40
CA THR A 710 21.79 93.85 5.87
C THR A 710 21.85 92.59 5.00
N LEU A 711 22.79 92.57 4.05
CA LEU A 711 23.05 91.50 3.07
C LEU A 711 23.50 90.15 3.66
N THR A 712 23.52 89.99 4.98
CA THR A 712 24.10 88.84 5.69
C THR A 712 23.15 87.64 5.82
N SER A 713 21.83 87.85 5.67
CA SER A 713 20.80 86.82 5.89
C SER A 713 20.49 85.91 4.68
N LYS A 714 21.05 86.20 3.50
CA LYS A 714 20.79 85.42 2.26
C LYS A 714 21.84 84.36 1.92
N LEU A 715 22.88 84.19 2.73
CA LEU A 715 23.97 83.22 2.51
C LEU A 715 23.94 81.98 3.42
N SER A 716 23.09 81.97 4.45
CA SER A 716 22.86 80.79 5.31
C SER A 716 21.94 79.75 4.66
N ALA A 717 20.84 80.20 4.05
CA ALA A 717 19.79 79.35 3.47
C ALA A 717 20.26 78.40 2.34
N TYR A 718 21.44 78.64 1.75
CA TYR A 718 22.01 77.79 0.71
C TYR A 718 22.95 76.68 1.22
N LYS A 719 23.21 76.58 2.53
CA LYS A 719 24.05 75.50 3.11
C LYS A 719 23.25 74.35 3.72
N GLU A 720 22.05 74.59 4.21
CA GLU A 720 21.24 73.54 4.87
C GLU A 720 20.59 72.58 3.87
N ALA A 721 20.25 73.06 2.66
CA ALA A 721 19.71 72.24 1.57
C ALA A 721 20.67 71.14 1.07
N SER A 722 21.99 71.27 1.32
CA SER A 722 22.99 70.28 0.90
C SER A 722 23.18 69.13 1.88
N VAL A 723 22.66 69.23 3.11
CA VAL A 723 22.87 68.21 4.17
C VAL A 723 21.79 67.12 4.10
N LEU A 724 20.52 67.52 4.00
CA LEU A 724 19.37 66.60 3.97
C LEU A 724 19.30 65.68 2.74
N LEU A 725 20.07 65.99 1.68
CA LEU A 725 20.16 65.15 0.47
C LEU A 725 21.23 64.04 0.59
N ASN A 726 22.10 64.07 1.61
CA ASN A 726 23.19 63.11 1.78
C ASN A 726 22.89 62.01 2.83
N GLU A 727 21.93 62.23 3.73
CA GLU A 727 21.53 61.23 4.74
C GLU A 727 20.56 60.17 4.17
N ARG A 728 19.75 60.54 3.16
CA ARG A 728 18.77 59.62 2.55
C ARG A 728 19.42 58.48 1.74
N SER A 729 20.70 58.61 1.39
CA SER A 729 21.47 57.64 0.59
C SER A 729 22.21 56.57 1.43
N ARG A 730 22.00 56.52 2.75
CA ARG A 730 22.67 55.56 3.66
C ARG A 730 21.76 54.50 4.31
N CYS A 731 20.44 54.56 4.10
CA CYS A 731 19.48 53.62 4.69
C CYS A 731 19.02 52.50 3.73
N PHE A 732 19.83 52.14 2.72
CA PHE A 732 19.49 51.07 1.76
C PHE A 732 20.59 50.00 1.59
N VAL A 733 21.45 49.83 2.60
CA VAL A 733 22.35 48.66 2.73
C VAL A 733 22.41 48.22 4.21
N ARG A 734 21.36 47.53 4.67
CA ARG A 734 21.29 46.58 5.81
C ARG A 734 19.84 46.36 6.24
N HIS A 735 19.12 45.50 5.52
CA HIS A 735 18.75 44.22 6.13
C HIS A 735 18.59 43.13 5.08
#